data_AF-A0A848EHB6-F1
#
_entry.id   AF-A0A848EHB6-F1
#
_cell.length_a   1.000
_cell.length_b   1.000
_cell.length_c   1.000
_cell.angle_alpha   90.00
_cell.angle_beta   90.00
_cell.angle_gamma   90.00
#
_symmetry.space_group_name_H-M   'P 1'
#
loop_
_entity.id
_entity.type
_entity.pdbx_description
1 polymer ?
#
loop_
_entity_poly.entity_id
_entity_poly.type
_entity_poly.pdbx_seq_one_letter_code
_entity_poly.pdbx_strand_id
1 'polypeptide(L)'
;MKISDTDSHFNDFPLSSAPGLAPAPRSVEHAVRARIQHTADLAGATAPLERRTSQQRTTPPSTGESYLSRFGDTLVRNGYAVIPIMPGTKHPPVWMSHKNGDPWSAVKPDPRRVKTWIDDKRLTDAGVGINLGRGLFAIDIDVIDEGMAAETLDWCLWNLPGNPPQRTGLAPKTLLLFRTETPIKKITSAEFVDGQGRKAQIEGLGEGEQFVAYAVHPDTKRPYVWPGADPVEVQAANLPLITVAQAKALIEWFEARCKELGWEVKRRGSSSLTTAGDDDDWTANLDRGKANLSLDDLKKLLDAIPNDGVNGTAGFDDWLNVGMALFHETDGSDDGLRLWCEWSGLSSKHVQAECERRWPSFDVSHKDRRPLTARWLIKQARGERLAHAPENEDAPTPVPGEVQLAEHTAEGLIGQIVHIDGLGFLRREDGETSFKPVPRAFVLQRLTQKLKQLFSEALQEARNSDGSEATQKRCAALAGMLQRQSRIRGAADALAALPTIATTADRFDRDPDLAATPTGVQILPMNCARPAEPGDRFLRCTAVSPQTDPLRLERDAPHFAALLEFIAAGDRTIIAFLQTWFGYCMTGHAREHRALVLVGPGGNGKGSLLNIIQKILGSYGTVASSATFLGSASERHSEDVDALRGFRFVTVQEVPPGSKWSQQRLTSLISTDPITARGLYQARTNFIPTFVFTFAMNTRPRLARVDAAIRRRLLILETDRVPSKPDPELPEKMWREAPAILRWMLDGAARWYAEGLSIPHAIKEASENYFEAEDVVPRFLAEVCEAGPGFTVTNDALKRNFADWLVREGRREDASAIDLPLALSAQGFERIKDTGGIRGRGFRGLRIRPDDDL
;
A
#
# COMPACT_ATOMS: atom_id res chain seq x y z
N MET A 1 30.93 -55.05 -21.56
CA MET A 1 31.42 -55.31 -22.94
C MET A 1 31.44 -53.97 -23.67
N LYS A 2 32.48 -53.71 -24.45
CA LYS A 2 32.97 -52.41 -24.95
C LYS A 2 32.36 -52.04 -26.33
N ILE A 3 32.21 -50.72 -26.55
CA ILE A 3 32.46 -49.93 -27.78
C ILE A 3 31.53 -50.13 -29.00
N SER A 4 30.94 -49.03 -29.52
CA SER A 4 31.34 -48.43 -30.81
C SER A 4 30.52 -47.20 -31.22
N ASP A 5 31.23 -46.11 -31.49
CA ASP A 5 30.83 -44.94 -32.30
C ASP A 5 30.55 -45.32 -33.76
N THR A 6 29.67 -44.54 -34.43
CA THR A 6 29.83 -44.15 -35.84
C THR A 6 29.06 -42.85 -36.13
N ASP A 7 29.80 -41.81 -36.49
CA ASP A 7 29.33 -40.66 -37.28
C ASP A 7 29.10 -41.05 -38.75
N SER A 8 28.13 -40.44 -39.42
CA SER A 8 28.33 -39.66 -40.67
C SER A 8 27.02 -39.29 -41.42
N HIS A 9 26.92 -38.00 -41.72
CA HIS A 9 26.34 -37.32 -42.90
C HIS A 9 24.90 -37.64 -43.38
N PHE A 10 24.03 -36.62 -43.44
CA PHE A 10 23.72 -35.87 -44.67
C PHE A 10 22.76 -34.68 -44.41
N ASN A 11 23.05 -33.58 -45.11
CA ASN A 11 22.36 -32.29 -45.13
C ASN A 11 21.02 -32.30 -45.90
N ASP A 12 20.30 -31.19 -45.72
CA ASP A 12 19.33 -30.52 -46.61
C ASP A 12 17.83 -30.80 -46.40
N PHE A 13 17.12 -29.78 -45.86
CA PHE A 13 15.96 -29.09 -46.47
C PHE A 13 15.50 -27.91 -45.57
N PRO A 14 14.76 -26.90 -46.08
CA PRO A 14 15.25 -25.53 -46.18
C PRO A 14 14.60 -24.53 -45.20
N LEU A 15 15.37 -23.49 -44.84
CA LEU A 15 14.90 -22.30 -44.15
C LEU A 15 14.03 -21.45 -45.08
N SER A 16 12.71 -21.47 -44.84
CA SER A 16 11.75 -20.53 -45.41
C SER A 16 11.76 -19.22 -44.63
N SER A 17 12.46 -18.24 -45.20
CA SER A 17 12.26 -16.78 -45.14
C SER A 17 11.26 -16.22 -44.11
N ALA A 18 11.80 -15.58 -43.07
CA ALA A 18 11.10 -14.58 -42.27
C ALA A 18 10.88 -13.30 -43.11
N PRO A 19 9.70 -12.64 -43.02
CA PRO A 19 9.51 -11.33 -43.66
C PRO A 19 10.37 -10.27 -42.97
N GLY A 20 11.15 -9.56 -43.78
CA GLY A 20 12.16 -8.60 -43.34
C GLY A 20 11.62 -7.46 -42.48
N LEU A 21 12.41 -7.09 -41.47
CA LEU A 21 12.27 -5.83 -40.75
C LEU A 21 12.39 -4.67 -41.75
N ALA A 22 11.36 -3.84 -41.80
CA ALA A 22 11.43 -2.54 -42.44
C ALA A 22 12.50 -1.67 -41.74
N PRO A 23 13.26 -0.85 -42.48
CA PRO A 23 14.28 0.01 -41.90
C PRO A 23 13.64 1.06 -40.97
N ALA A 24 14.31 1.30 -39.84
CA ALA A 24 13.90 2.26 -38.82
C ALA A 24 13.61 3.65 -39.42
N PRO A 25 12.49 4.31 -39.06
CA PRO A 25 12.26 5.68 -39.46
C PRO A 25 13.21 6.61 -38.71
N ARG A 26 13.72 7.58 -39.48
CA ARG A 26 14.67 8.62 -39.06
C ARG A 26 14.06 9.51 -37.95
N SER A 27 14.93 9.81 -36.98
CA SER A 27 14.85 10.75 -35.84
C SER A 27 13.72 10.60 -34.82
N VAL A 28 14.13 10.26 -33.59
CA VAL A 28 13.35 10.22 -32.34
C VAL A 28 12.59 11.52 -32.07
N GLU A 29 13.09 12.67 -32.53
CA GLU A 29 12.43 13.98 -32.40
C GLU A 29 11.07 14.06 -33.13
N HIS A 30 10.91 13.39 -34.27
CA HIS A 30 9.71 13.53 -35.09
C HIS A 30 8.53 12.72 -34.51
N ALA A 31 8.81 11.52 -33.98
CA ALA A 31 7.83 10.68 -33.30
C ALA A 31 7.35 11.29 -31.97
N VAL A 32 8.24 11.98 -31.25
CA VAL A 32 7.93 12.70 -30.01
C VAL A 32 7.04 13.93 -30.28
N ARG A 33 7.34 14.72 -31.32
CA ARG A 33 6.50 15.89 -31.71
C ARG A 33 5.12 15.49 -32.21
N ALA A 34 5.00 14.42 -33.00
CA ALA A 34 3.71 13.94 -33.49
C ALA A 34 2.80 13.45 -32.34
N ARG A 35 3.36 12.89 -31.26
CA ARG A 35 2.61 12.35 -30.12
C ARG A 35 2.18 13.44 -29.12
N ILE A 36 2.96 14.53 -29.00
CA ILE A 36 2.61 15.73 -28.22
C ILE A 36 1.44 16.50 -28.87
N GLN A 37 1.39 16.56 -30.21
CA GLN A 37 0.29 17.23 -30.92
C GLN A 37 -1.04 16.46 -30.80
N HIS A 38 -1.00 15.13 -30.88
CA HIS A 38 -2.19 14.28 -30.77
C HIS A 38 -2.77 14.21 -29.34
N THR A 39 -1.96 14.50 -28.31
CA THR A 39 -2.45 14.63 -26.92
C THR A 39 -3.06 16.00 -26.63
N ALA A 40 -2.69 17.04 -27.38
CA ALA A 40 -3.31 18.36 -27.31
C ALA A 40 -4.73 18.38 -27.90
N ASP A 41 -4.97 17.62 -28.98
CA ASP A 41 -6.28 17.59 -29.65
C ASP A 41 -7.35 16.76 -28.89
N LEU A 42 -6.93 15.79 -28.07
CA LEU A 42 -7.82 15.01 -27.19
C LEU A 42 -8.24 15.76 -25.91
N ALA A 43 -7.55 16.86 -25.57
CA ALA A 43 -7.88 17.68 -24.40
C ALA A 43 -9.05 18.65 -24.65
N GLY A 44 -9.53 18.77 -25.90
CA GLY A 44 -10.55 19.75 -26.31
C GLY A 44 -12.02 19.30 -26.22
N ALA A 45 -12.31 18.04 -25.87
CA ALA A 45 -13.67 17.52 -25.93
C ALA A 45 -14.04 16.59 -24.76
N THR A 46 -14.19 17.14 -23.55
CA THR A 46 -15.07 16.56 -22.52
C THR A 46 -15.70 17.67 -21.67
N ALA A 47 -17.01 17.86 -21.81
CA ALA A 47 -17.81 18.63 -20.86
C ALA A 47 -18.11 17.77 -19.61
N PRO A 48 -18.33 18.37 -18.43
CA PRO A 48 -18.12 17.70 -17.15
C PRO A 48 -19.40 17.15 -16.53
N LEU A 49 -19.37 15.92 -16.03
CA LEU A 49 -20.28 15.46 -14.97
C LEU A 49 -19.49 14.97 -13.75
N GLU A 50 -19.77 15.64 -12.62
CA GLU A 50 -19.55 15.27 -11.22
C GLU A 50 -18.12 15.28 -10.63
N ARG A 51 -17.48 16.45 -10.71
CA ARG A 51 -16.61 16.95 -9.62
C ARG A 51 -17.44 17.81 -8.67
N ARG A 52 -18.08 17.23 -7.66
CA ARG A 52 -18.77 18.02 -6.61
C ARG A 52 -18.31 17.79 -5.18
N THR A 53 -17.35 16.91 -4.91
CA THR A 53 -16.96 16.60 -3.53
C THR A 53 -15.62 17.16 -3.07
N SER A 54 -14.67 17.52 -3.95
CA SER A 54 -13.36 18.06 -3.50
C SER A 54 -13.32 19.58 -3.30
N GLN A 55 -14.09 20.36 -4.06
CA GLN A 55 -14.06 21.83 -3.99
C GLN A 55 -14.70 22.41 -2.72
N GLN A 56 -15.61 21.71 -2.05
CA GLN A 56 -16.22 22.17 -0.80
C GLN A 56 -15.31 21.97 0.44
N ARG A 57 -14.25 21.17 0.35
CA ARG A 57 -13.45 20.71 1.52
C ARG A 57 -12.42 21.74 2.01
N THR A 58 -11.98 22.62 1.13
CA THR A 58 -10.93 23.63 1.41
C THR A 58 -11.46 25.06 1.42
N THR A 59 -12.75 25.26 1.18
CA THR A 59 -13.37 26.59 1.21
C THR A 59 -13.76 26.95 2.63
N PRO A 60 -13.46 28.19 3.08
CA PRO A 60 -14.01 28.72 4.32
C PRO A 60 -15.53 28.52 4.35
N PRO A 61 -16.13 28.28 5.53
CA PRO A 61 -17.57 28.21 5.67
C PRO A 61 -18.27 29.46 5.11
N SER A 62 -19.49 29.30 4.60
CA SER A 62 -20.32 30.46 4.22
C SER A 62 -20.68 31.31 5.43
N THR A 63 -21.04 32.57 5.22
CA THR A 63 -21.50 33.49 6.27
C THR A 63 -22.60 32.87 7.13
N GLY A 64 -22.29 32.57 8.40
CA GLY A 64 -23.20 31.96 9.38
C GLY A 64 -22.98 30.47 9.71
N GLU A 65 -22.00 29.80 9.09
CA GLU A 65 -21.59 28.43 9.42
C GLU A 65 -20.16 28.43 10.00
N SER A 66 -19.87 27.65 11.05
CA SER A 66 -18.51 27.46 11.57
C SER A 66 -17.91 26.13 11.12
N TYR A 67 -16.58 25.99 11.22
CA TYR A 67 -15.94 24.68 11.08
C TYR A 67 -16.48 23.69 12.12
N LEU A 68 -16.78 24.16 13.34
CA LEU A 68 -17.35 23.34 14.40
C LEU A 68 -18.75 22.82 14.06
N SER A 69 -19.64 23.67 13.55
CA SER A 69 -20.98 23.23 13.12
C SER A 69 -20.92 22.29 11.92
N ARG A 70 -19.94 22.49 11.03
CA ARG A 70 -19.79 21.73 9.80
C ARG A 70 -19.21 20.32 10.01
N PHE A 71 -18.22 20.19 10.90
CA PHE A 71 -17.44 18.95 11.04
C PHE A 71 -17.54 18.27 12.40
N GLY A 72 -17.97 18.99 13.45
CA GLY A 72 -17.89 18.52 14.84
C GLY A 72 -18.65 17.22 15.11
N ASP A 73 -19.91 17.12 14.66
CA ASP A 73 -20.73 15.92 14.87
C ASP A 73 -20.18 14.70 14.12
N THR A 74 -19.75 14.87 12.86
CA THR A 74 -19.13 13.80 12.06
C THR A 74 -17.87 13.25 12.72
N LEU A 75 -16.99 14.14 13.20
CA LEU A 75 -15.74 13.74 13.85
C LEU A 75 -15.98 12.95 15.14
N VAL A 76 -16.96 13.35 15.96
CA VAL A 76 -17.31 12.59 17.17
C VAL A 76 -17.87 11.22 16.82
N ARG A 77 -18.71 11.09 15.77
CA ARG A 77 -19.20 9.79 15.28
C ARG A 77 -18.06 8.90 14.77
N ASN A 78 -17.02 9.49 14.20
CA ASN A 78 -15.81 8.79 13.79
C ASN A 78 -14.87 8.44 14.96
N GLY A 79 -15.23 8.80 16.20
CA GLY A 79 -14.48 8.44 17.39
C GLY A 79 -13.42 9.45 17.83
N TYR A 80 -13.43 10.68 17.28
CA TYR A 80 -12.51 11.74 17.69
C TYR A 80 -13.08 12.57 18.84
N ALA A 81 -12.23 12.92 19.81
CA ALA A 81 -12.58 13.89 20.85
C ALA A 81 -12.38 15.32 20.32
N VAL A 82 -13.47 15.99 19.98
CA VAL A 82 -13.46 17.34 19.40
C VAL A 82 -13.46 18.42 20.48
N ILE A 83 -12.72 19.51 20.25
CA ILE A 83 -12.76 20.75 21.06
C ILE A 83 -12.90 21.99 20.16
N PRO A 84 -13.59 23.04 20.59
CA PRO A 84 -13.68 24.28 19.82
C PRO A 84 -12.34 25.04 19.85
N ILE A 85 -11.96 25.64 18.73
CA ILE A 85 -10.76 26.49 18.62
C ILE A 85 -11.19 27.93 18.35
N MET A 86 -10.64 28.88 19.12
CA MET A 86 -11.02 30.29 18.98
C MET A 86 -10.54 30.84 17.62
N PRO A 87 -11.39 31.63 16.91
CA PRO A 87 -11.05 32.18 15.60
C PRO A 87 -9.73 32.97 15.62
N GLY A 88 -8.87 32.74 14.63
CA GLY A 88 -7.58 33.42 14.53
C GLY A 88 -6.56 33.02 15.60
N THR A 89 -6.82 31.96 16.38
CA THR A 89 -5.90 31.41 17.38
C THR A 89 -5.63 29.93 17.11
N LYS A 90 -4.72 29.33 17.89
CA LYS A 90 -4.47 27.87 17.90
C LYS A 90 -4.93 27.22 19.22
N HIS A 91 -5.76 27.90 20.00
CA HIS A 91 -6.11 27.50 21.36
C HIS A 91 -7.62 27.39 21.58
N PRO A 92 -8.06 26.50 22.49
CA PRO A 92 -9.44 26.48 22.95
C PRO A 92 -9.75 27.75 23.78
N PRO A 93 -11.04 28.04 24.02
CA PRO A 93 -11.44 29.18 24.84
C PRO A 93 -10.81 29.15 26.25
N VAL A 94 -10.38 30.31 26.75
CA VAL A 94 -9.66 30.42 28.05
C VAL A 94 -10.50 29.91 29.23
N TRP A 95 -11.83 30.02 29.16
CA TRP A 95 -12.75 29.51 30.17
C TRP A 95 -12.88 27.97 30.17
N MET A 96 -12.34 27.28 29.17
CA MET A 96 -12.15 25.82 29.15
C MET A 96 -10.73 25.38 29.58
N SER A 97 -9.88 26.34 30.01
CA SER A 97 -8.54 26.03 30.50
C SER A 97 -8.57 25.44 31.91
N HIS A 98 -7.47 24.76 32.29
CA HIS A 98 -7.25 24.09 33.59
C HIS A 98 -7.56 24.91 34.84
N LYS A 99 -7.77 26.23 34.73
CA LYS A 99 -7.98 27.11 35.88
C LYS A 99 -9.45 27.27 36.28
N ASN A 100 -10.43 27.00 35.40
CA ASN A 100 -11.83 27.41 35.63
C ASN A 100 -12.94 26.38 35.23
N GLY A 101 -12.63 25.08 35.09
CA GLY A 101 -13.65 24.06 34.77
C GLY A 101 -13.08 22.69 34.36
N ASP A 102 -13.90 21.83 33.77
CA ASP A 102 -13.46 20.56 33.15
C ASP A 102 -12.37 20.86 32.12
N PRO A 103 -11.11 20.43 32.34
CA PRO A 103 -10.03 20.75 31.44
C PRO A 103 -10.32 20.17 30.06
N TRP A 104 -10.07 20.95 29.00
CA TRP A 104 -10.26 20.47 27.62
C TRP A 104 -9.49 19.17 27.33
N SER A 105 -8.39 18.90 28.05
CA SER A 105 -7.63 17.66 27.95
C SER A 105 -8.41 16.40 28.42
N ALA A 106 -9.48 16.58 29.21
CA ALA A 106 -10.35 15.51 29.69
C ALA A 106 -11.66 15.34 28.89
N VAL A 107 -11.81 16.02 27.74
CA VAL A 107 -12.99 15.89 26.88
C VAL A 107 -13.13 14.46 26.37
N LYS A 108 -14.28 13.83 26.62
CA LYS A 108 -14.68 12.56 26.00
C LYS A 108 -15.48 12.82 24.71
N PRO A 109 -15.45 11.91 23.72
CA PRO A 109 -16.32 12.00 22.55
C PRO A 109 -17.81 11.99 22.96
N ASP A 110 -18.47 13.13 22.89
CA ASP A 110 -19.91 13.29 23.21
C ASP A 110 -20.60 14.25 22.22
N PRO A 111 -21.51 13.76 21.36
CA PRO A 111 -22.24 14.60 20.41
C PRO A 111 -23.10 15.68 21.06
N ARG A 112 -23.62 15.43 22.27
CA ARG A 112 -24.50 16.40 22.97
C ARG A 112 -23.74 17.65 23.33
N ARG A 113 -22.50 17.47 23.80
CA ARG A 113 -21.59 18.54 24.17
C ARG A 113 -21.16 19.39 22.97
N VAL A 114 -20.90 18.76 21.82
CA VAL A 114 -20.62 19.49 20.57
C VAL A 114 -21.81 20.34 20.16
N LYS A 115 -23.04 19.82 20.26
CA LYS A 115 -24.25 20.61 19.98
C LYS A 115 -24.38 21.83 20.88
N THR A 116 -24.10 21.69 22.18
CA THR A 116 -24.08 22.83 23.11
C THR A 116 -23.08 23.91 22.70
N TRP A 117 -21.91 23.53 22.15
CA TRP A 117 -20.93 24.49 21.66
C TRP A 117 -21.33 25.15 20.34
N ILE A 118 -22.01 24.42 19.45
CA ILE A 118 -22.57 24.98 18.22
C ILE A 118 -23.62 26.06 18.53
N ASP A 119 -24.42 25.85 19.57
CA ASP A 119 -25.45 26.80 20.00
C ASP A 119 -24.89 28.00 20.81
N ASP A 120 -23.61 27.96 21.21
CA ASP A 120 -22.96 29.03 21.97
C ASP A 120 -22.53 30.17 21.05
N LYS A 121 -23.18 31.33 21.20
CA LYS A 121 -22.90 32.55 20.40
C LYS A 121 -21.44 33.03 20.50
N ARG A 122 -20.69 32.62 21.53
CA ARG A 122 -19.26 32.94 21.67
C ARG A 122 -18.37 32.10 20.75
N LEU A 123 -18.91 31.02 20.16
CA LEU A 123 -18.20 30.05 19.32
C LEU A 123 -18.72 30.04 17.86
N THR A 124 -19.43 31.10 17.47
CA THR A 124 -20.09 31.22 16.15
C THR A 124 -19.16 31.03 14.95
N ASP A 125 -17.86 31.33 15.10
CA ASP A 125 -16.84 31.15 14.05
C ASP A 125 -15.76 30.12 14.43
N ALA A 126 -16.04 29.26 15.43
CA ALA A 126 -15.03 28.38 16.00
C ALA A 126 -14.47 27.36 15.00
N GLY A 127 -13.16 27.17 15.09
CA GLY A 127 -12.45 26.04 14.51
C GLY A 127 -12.70 24.75 15.28
N VAL A 128 -12.11 23.67 14.78
CA VAL A 128 -12.13 22.34 15.38
C VAL A 128 -10.71 21.90 15.70
N GLY A 129 -10.48 21.56 16.96
CA GLY A 129 -9.30 20.84 17.44
C GLY A 129 -9.66 19.39 17.76
N ILE A 130 -8.70 18.49 17.58
CA ILE A 130 -8.81 17.09 18.01
C ILE A 130 -7.92 16.92 19.23
N ASN A 131 -8.53 16.55 20.35
CA ASN A 131 -7.83 16.10 21.54
C ASN A 131 -7.43 14.63 21.34
N LEU A 132 -6.15 14.34 21.56
CA LEU A 132 -5.57 13.04 21.29
C LEU A 132 -5.92 12.00 22.38
N GLY A 133 -6.20 12.47 23.60
CA GLY A 133 -6.60 11.60 24.71
C GLY A 133 -5.64 10.44 24.93
N ARG A 134 -6.17 9.24 25.19
CA ARG A 134 -5.39 8.05 25.52
C ARG A 134 -5.17 7.07 24.36
N GLY A 135 -5.78 7.35 23.20
CA GLY A 135 -5.87 6.41 22.08
C GLY A 135 -5.35 6.95 20.74
N LEU A 136 -4.89 8.19 20.69
CA LEU A 136 -4.35 8.83 19.48
C LEU A 136 -2.97 9.42 19.76
N PHE A 137 -2.18 9.53 18.69
CA PHE A 137 -0.88 10.19 18.70
C PHE A 137 -0.71 10.92 17.38
N ALA A 138 -0.12 12.12 17.42
CA ALA A 138 0.14 12.91 16.22
C ALA A 138 1.62 13.30 16.17
N ILE A 139 2.22 13.21 14.99
CA ILE A 139 3.58 13.66 14.73
C ILE A 139 3.50 14.98 13.98
N ASP A 140 3.91 16.07 14.60
CA ASP A 140 4.01 17.39 13.97
C ASP A 140 5.45 17.63 13.51
N ILE A 141 5.65 17.62 12.19
CA ILE A 141 6.93 17.91 11.55
C ILE A 141 7.07 19.43 11.47
N ASP A 142 7.58 20.03 12.55
CA ASP A 142 7.80 21.47 12.68
C ASP A 142 9.15 21.90 12.08
N VAL A 143 9.31 21.65 10.79
CA VAL A 143 10.57 21.88 10.04
C VAL A 143 10.33 22.91 8.94
N ILE A 144 11.15 23.97 8.91
CA ILE A 144 11.05 25.04 7.90
C ILE A 144 11.86 24.72 6.64
N ASP A 145 12.99 24.02 6.77
CA ASP A 145 13.75 23.59 5.60
C ASP A 145 12.95 22.53 4.82
N GLU A 146 12.60 22.86 3.57
CA GLU A 146 11.77 22.00 2.72
C GLU A 146 12.42 20.63 2.46
N GLY A 147 13.76 20.58 2.39
CA GLY A 147 14.49 19.33 2.17
C GLY A 147 14.35 18.39 3.36
N MET A 148 14.65 18.87 4.56
CA MET A 148 14.57 18.12 5.79
C MET A 148 13.14 17.78 6.18
N ALA A 149 12.18 18.69 5.94
CA ALA A 149 10.76 18.43 6.17
C ALA A 149 10.26 17.28 5.28
N ALA A 150 10.62 17.29 4.00
CA ALA A 150 10.29 16.20 3.07
C ALA A 150 11.00 14.89 3.45
N GLU A 151 12.29 14.94 3.77
CA GLU A 151 13.06 13.76 4.20
C GLU A 151 12.47 13.13 5.47
N THR A 152 12.02 13.95 6.42
CA THR A 152 11.40 13.48 7.67
C THR A 152 10.01 12.90 7.44
N LEU A 153 9.20 13.56 6.60
CA LEU A 153 7.89 13.03 6.20
C LEU A 153 8.05 11.67 5.53
N ASP A 154 9.01 11.55 4.62
CA ASP A 154 9.33 10.30 3.99
C ASP A 154 9.75 9.25 4.99
N TRP A 155 10.71 9.54 5.87
CA TRP A 155 11.11 8.59 6.91
C TRP A 155 9.91 8.08 7.69
N CYS A 156 8.96 8.95 8.04
CA CYS A 156 7.73 8.56 8.71
C CYS A 156 6.90 7.60 7.87
N LEU A 157 6.68 7.89 6.58
CA LEU A 157 5.89 7.03 5.69
C LEU A 157 6.58 5.69 5.38
N TRP A 158 7.91 5.61 5.50
CA TRP A 158 8.71 4.39 5.29
C TRP A 158 8.80 3.50 6.53
N ASN A 159 8.96 4.10 7.72
CA ASN A 159 9.30 3.36 8.94
C ASN A 159 8.13 3.24 9.92
N LEU A 160 7.08 4.04 9.73
CA LEU A 160 5.86 3.97 10.53
C LEU A 160 4.76 3.22 9.77
N PRO A 161 3.89 2.48 10.45
CA PRO A 161 2.94 1.60 9.81
C PRO A 161 1.82 2.37 9.10
N GLY A 162 1.37 1.81 7.97
CA GLY A 162 0.21 2.28 7.22
C GLY A 162 0.40 3.65 6.54
N ASN A 163 -0.71 4.24 6.09
CA ASN A 163 -0.71 5.56 5.46
C ASN A 163 -1.52 6.55 6.34
N PRO A 164 -0.88 7.24 7.29
CA PRO A 164 -1.57 8.13 8.22
C PRO A 164 -2.18 9.35 7.50
N PRO A 165 -3.36 9.83 7.91
CA PRO A 165 -3.87 11.13 7.48
C PRO A 165 -2.84 12.23 7.69
N GLN A 166 -2.66 13.08 6.67
CA GLN A 166 -1.67 14.16 6.67
C GLN A 166 -2.38 15.51 6.65
N ARG A 167 -1.92 16.47 7.46
CA ARG A 167 -2.49 17.81 7.52
C ARG A 167 -1.43 18.88 7.37
N THR A 168 -1.69 19.83 6.49
CA THR A 168 -0.82 20.99 6.25
C THR A 168 -1.57 22.28 6.56
N GLY A 169 -0.95 23.16 7.36
CA GLY A 169 -1.44 24.52 7.60
C GLY A 169 -0.49 25.60 7.08
N LEU A 170 0.80 25.42 7.35
CA LEU A 170 1.90 26.23 6.85
C LEU A 170 2.95 25.29 6.26
N ALA A 171 2.95 25.12 4.94
CA ALA A 171 3.98 24.32 4.27
C ALA A 171 5.38 24.91 4.54
N PRO A 172 6.43 24.06 4.68
CA PRO A 172 6.45 22.61 4.50
C PRO A 172 6.04 21.78 5.75
N LYS A 173 5.60 22.42 6.84
CA LYS A 173 5.21 21.73 8.08
C LYS A 173 4.00 20.83 7.87
N THR A 174 4.10 19.59 8.36
CA THR A 174 3.10 18.56 8.12
C THR A 174 2.83 17.77 9.41
N LEU A 175 1.55 17.54 9.71
CA LEU A 175 1.12 16.70 10.81
C LEU A 175 0.64 15.34 10.30
N LEU A 176 1.02 14.26 10.99
CA LEU A 176 0.59 12.89 10.73
C LEU A 176 -0.22 12.34 11.91
N LEU A 177 -1.35 11.68 11.64
CA LEU A 177 -2.27 11.19 12.67
C LEU A 177 -2.28 9.66 12.78
N PHE A 178 -2.12 9.13 14.00
CA PHE A 178 -2.09 7.71 14.32
C PHE A 178 -3.01 7.37 15.50
N ARG A 179 -3.32 6.08 15.67
CA ARG A 179 -3.88 5.53 16.92
C ARG A 179 -2.81 4.83 17.75
N THR A 180 -3.10 4.66 19.04
CA THR A 180 -2.22 3.96 19.99
C THR A 180 -3.02 2.97 20.84
N GLU A 181 -2.43 1.81 21.14
CA GLU A 181 -3.00 0.86 22.11
C GLU A 181 -2.69 1.28 23.54
N THR A 182 -1.44 1.66 23.79
CA THR A 182 -0.99 2.22 25.07
C THR A 182 -0.83 3.73 24.96
N PRO A 183 -1.32 4.53 25.93
CA PRO A 183 -1.19 5.98 25.89
C PRO A 183 0.28 6.40 25.82
N ILE A 184 0.60 7.30 24.89
CA ILE A 184 1.94 7.86 24.71
C ILE A 184 1.87 9.32 25.15
N LYS A 185 2.76 9.77 26.06
CA LYS A 185 2.88 11.19 26.44
C LYS A 185 3.59 11.98 25.34
N LYS A 186 3.63 13.32 25.45
CA LYS A 186 4.38 14.18 24.52
C LYS A 186 5.87 13.76 24.48
N ILE A 187 6.42 13.59 23.27
CA ILE A 187 7.84 13.31 23.01
C ILE A 187 8.32 14.34 21.99
N THR A 188 9.44 15.02 22.26
CA THR A 188 9.98 16.03 21.34
C THR A 188 11.45 15.78 21.04
N SER A 189 11.86 16.07 19.80
CA SER A 189 13.28 16.20 19.47
C SER A 189 13.84 17.48 20.10
N ALA A 190 15.17 17.59 20.13
CA ALA A 190 15.84 18.86 20.22
C ALA A 190 15.37 19.81 19.10
N GLU A 191 15.34 21.12 19.41
CA GLU A 191 15.11 22.18 18.44
C GLU A 191 16.45 22.49 17.76
N PHE A 192 16.56 22.21 16.47
CA PHE A 192 17.73 22.51 15.66
C PHE A 192 17.56 23.80 14.86
N VAL A 193 18.68 24.37 14.48
CA VAL A 193 18.75 25.51 13.56
C VAL A 193 19.81 25.21 12.50
N ASP A 194 19.44 25.39 11.24
CA ASP A 194 20.36 25.20 10.12
C ASP A 194 21.31 26.40 9.94
N GLY A 195 22.23 26.29 8.97
CA GLY A 195 23.18 27.38 8.65
C GLY A 195 22.52 28.68 8.16
N GLN A 196 21.21 28.69 7.89
CA GLN A 196 20.44 29.86 7.48
C GLN A 196 19.57 30.42 8.62
N GLY A 197 19.65 29.86 9.84
CA GLY A 197 18.84 30.30 10.97
C GLY A 197 17.41 29.72 10.98
N ARG A 198 17.07 28.80 10.06
CA ARG A 198 15.74 28.19 9.97
C ARG A 198 15.60 27.10 11.02
N LYS A 199 14.46 27.10 11.72
CA LYS A 199 14.17 26.16 12.81
C LYS A 199 13.70 24.81 12.29
N ALA A 200 14.05 23.75 13.01
CA ALA A 200 13.58 22.40 12.76
C ALA A 200 13.39 21.62 14.08
N GLN A 201 12.19 21.08 14.28
CA GLN A 201 11.87 20.25 15.43
C GLN A 201 10.77 19.24 15.06
N ILE A 202 10.81 18.05 15.65
CA ILE A 202 9.72 17.08 15.59
C ILE A 202 9.02 17.04 16.93
N GLU A 203 7.69 17.24 16.93
CA GLU A 203 6.85 17.11 18.10
C GLU A 203 5.88 15.94 17.97
N GLY A 204 6.08 14.90 18.78
CA GLY A 204 5.09 13.84 19.00
C GLY A 204 4.09 14.27 20.07
N LEU A 205 2.89 14.64 19.66
CA LEU A 205 1.76 15.01 20.51
C LEU A 205 0.99 13.75 20.93
N GLY A 206 0.64 13.65 22.21
CA GLY A 206 0.00 12.47 22.78
C GLY A 206 -0.99 12.79 23.89
N GLU A 207 -1.00 12.01 24.97
CA GLU A 207 -1.94 12.17 26.08
C GLU A 207 -1.86 13.58 26.70
N GLY A 208 -3.00 14.26 26.72
CA GLY A 208 -3.13 15.63 27.22
C GLY A 208 -2.89 16.73 26.18
N GLU A 209 -2.53 16.38 24.95
CA GLU A 209 -2.26 17.32 23.86
C GLU A 209 -3.41 17.38 22.84
N GLN A 210 -3.41 18.43 22.02
CA GLN A 210 -4.35 18.61 20.91
C GLN A 210 -3.66 19.21 19.69
N PHE A 211 -4.29 19.06 18.52
CA PHE A 211 -3.93 19.82 17.34
C PHE A 211 -5.18 20.38 16.65
N VAL A 212 -5.00 21.47 15.90
CA VAL A 212 -6.08 22.12 15.14
C VAL A 212 -6.35 21.33 13.86
N ALA A 213 -7.51 20.70 13.74
CA ALA A 213 -7.87 19.90 12.57
C ALA A 213 -8.49 20.74 11.44
N TYR A 214 -9.40 21.67 11.78
CA TYR A 214 -10.08 22.55 10.81
C TYR A 214 -10.25 23.96 11.37
N ALA A 215 -9.58 24.93 10.77
CA ALA A 215 -9.71 26.36 11.07
C ALA A 215 -9.03 27.17 9.96
N VAL A 216 -9.17 28.49 9.97
CA VAL A 216 -8.27 29.38 9.23
C VAL A 216 -6.98 29.54 10.03
N HIS A 217 -5.84 29.18 9.44
CA HIS A 217 -4.55 29.30 10.10
C HIS A 217 -4.19 30.78 10.34
N PRO A 218 -3.73 31.15 11.55
CA PRO A 218 -3.53 32.56 11.92
C PRO A 218 -2.47 33.27 11.08
N ASP A 219 -1.41 32.56 10.69
CA ASP A 219 -0.30 33.17 9.94
C ASP A 219 -0.58 33.20 8.42
N THR A 220 -0.95 32.07 7.81
CA THR A 220 -1.21 32.01 6.35
C THR A 220 -2.54 32.61 5.93
N LYS A 221 -3.47 32.85 6.86
CA LYS A 221 -4.87 33.25 6.61
C LYS A 221 -5.62 32.30 5.66
N ARG A 222 -5.13 31.07 5.51
CA ARG A 222 -5.72 30.01 4.69
C ARG A 222 -6.22 28.86 5.58
N PRO A 223 -7.24 28.10 5.15
CA PRO A 223 -7.67 26.91 5.88
C PRO A 223 -6.57 25.86 6.01
N TYR A 224 -6.59 25.09 7.09
CA TYR A 224 -5.86 23.81 7.14
C TYR A 224 -6.40 22.85 6.08
N VAL A 225 -5.52 22.06 5.48
CA VAL A 225 -5.86 21.15 4.38
C VAL A 225 -5.41 19.73 4.70
N TRP A 226 -6.26 18.77 4.38
CA TRP A 226 -5.97 17.34 4.36
C TRP A 226 -5.82 16.89 2.88
N PRO A 227 -4.60 16.84 2.32
CA PRO A 227 -4.40 16.50 0.90
C PRO A 227 -4.73 15.04 0.55
N GLY A 228 -4.88 14.15 1.54
CA GLY A 228 -5.21 12.74 1.36
C GLY A 228 -6.41 12.32 2.21
N ALA A 229 -6.22 11.30 3.04
CA ALA A 229 -7.23 10.86 3.99
C ALA A 229 -7.59 11.99 4.98
N ASP A 230 -8.88 12.18 5.22
CA ASP A 230 -9.43 13.25 6.06
C ASP A 230 -10.15 12.63 7.28
N PRO A 231 -9.94 13.11 8.52
CA PRO A 231 -10.63 12.61 9.72
C PRO A 231 -12.17 12.59 9.66
N VAL A 232 -12.81 13.37 8.78
CA VAL A 232 -14.27 13.25 8.58
C VAL A 232 -14.67 12.00 7.80
N GLU A 233 -13.73 11.36 7.08
CA GLU A 233 -13.93 10.15 6.27
C GLU A 233 -13.30 8.90 6.92
N VAL A 234 -12.37 9.07 7.85
CA VAL A 234 -11.65 7.97 8.52
C VAL A 234 -12.09 7.85 9.98
N GLN A 235 -12.47 6.65 10.42
CA GLN A 235 -12.72 6.39 11.84
C GLN A 235 -11.40 6.30 12.62
N ALA A 236 -11.37 6.84 13.84
CA ALA A 236 -10.21 6.81 14.73
C ALA A 236 -9.67 5.38 14.95
N ALA A 237 -10.56 4.38 15.01
CA ALA A 237 -10.20 2.97 15.16
C ALA A 237 -9.45 2.38 13.94
N ASN A 238 -9.63 2.97 12.75
CA ASN A 238 -9.02 2.53 11.50
C ASN A 238 -7.71 3.25 11.18
N LEU A 239 -7.28 4.18 12.04
CA LEU A 239 -5.98 4.82 11.91
C LEU A 239 -4.86 3.77 12.03
N PRO A 240 -3.70 3.99 11.39
CA PRO A 240 -2.53 3.17 11.62
C PRO A 240 -2.09 3.23 13.09
N LEU A 241 -1.67 2.07 13.61
CA LEU A 241 -1.25 1.91 15.00
C LEU A 241 0.23 2.26 15.17
N ILE A 242 0.57 3.25 16.00
CA ILE A 242 1.97 3.58 16.33
C ILE A 242 2.34 3.15 17.75
N THR A 243 3.59 2.72 17.92
CA THR A 243 4.18 2.36 19.22
C THR A 243 5.13 3.44 19.76
N VAL A 244 5.40 3.42 21.06
CA VAL A 244 6.38 4.33 21.70
C VAL A 244 7.78 4.15 21.08
N ALA A 245 8.18 2.92 20.78
CA ALA A 245 9.49 2.62 20.19
C ALA A 245 9.64 3.26 18.80
N GLN A 246 8.60 3.19 17.97
CA GLN A 246 8.59 3.81 16.65
C GLN A 246 8.63 5.34 16.71
N ALA A 247 7.86 5.94 17.64
CA ALA A 247 7.91 7.38 17.86
C ALA A 247 9.31 7.84 18.32
N LYS A 248 9.99 7.08 19.19
CA LYS A 248 11.37 7.36 19.62
C LYS A 248 12.39 7.20 18.49
N ALA A 249 12.25 6.15 17.67
CA ALA A 249 13.13 5.91 16.54
C ALA A 249 13.12 7.08 15.54
N LEU A 250 11.96 7.72 15.33
CA LEU A 250 11.86 8.94 14.52
C LEU A 250 12.70 10.08 15.12
N ILE A 251 12.58 10.30 16.43
CA ILE A 251 13.31 11.37 17.12
C ILE A 251 14.82 11.11 17.00
N GLU A 252 15.26 9.89 17.33
CA GLU A 252 16.68 9.51 17.26
C GLU A 252 17.26 9.68 15.85
N TRP A 253 16.53 9.21 14.82
CA TRP A 253 16.92 9.38 13.43
C TRP A 253 16.98 10.86 13.04
N PHE A 254 15.95 11.65 13.37
CA PHE A 254 15.89 13.07 13.01
C PHE A 254 17.03 13.87 13.65
N GLU A 255 17.33 13.62 14.93
CA GLU A 255 18.43 14.28 15.62
C GLU A 255 19.79 13.87 15.05
N ALA A 256 19.99 12.59 14.74
CA ALA A 256 21.21 12.12 14.09
C ALA A 256 21.39 12.81 12.73
N ARG A 257 20.30 12.89 11.94
CA ARG A 257 20.32 13.51 10.62
C ARG A 257 20.61 15.01 10.67
N CYS A 258 20.02 15.74 11.61
CA CYS A 258 20.36 17.16 11.83
C CYS A 258 21.84 17.34 12.21
N LYS A 259 22.39 16.45 13.05
CA LYS A 259 23.82 16.49 13.43
C LYS A 259 24.74 16.21 12.25
N GLU A 260 24.41 15.24 11.40
CA GLU A 260 25.15 14.95 10.16
C GLU A 260 25.18 16.15 9.21
N LEU A 261 24.08 16.89 9.12
CA LEU A 261 23.98 18.12 8.32
C LEU A 261 24.68 19.33 8.97
N GLY A 262 25.28 19.15 10.16
CA GLY A 262 25.99 20.18 10.89
C GLY A 262 25.08 21.24 11.53
N TRP A 263 23.82 20.91 11.81
CA TRP A 263 22.87 21.86 12.40
C TRP A 263 23.10 22.03 13.91
N GLU A 264 22.92 23.25 14.40
CA GLU A 264 23.18 23.59 15.80
C GLU A 264 21.93 23.36 16.67
N VAL A 265 22.12 22.80 17.87
CA VAL A 265 21.02 22.59 18.84
C VAL A 265 20.72 23.91 19.55
N LYS A 266 19.49 24.41 19.40
CA LYS A 266 18.98 25.62 20.07
C LYS A 266 18.38 25.34 21.44
N ARG A 267 17.65 24.23 21.59
CA ARG A 267 17.10 23.72 22.87
C ARG A 267 17.08 22.19 22.87
N ARG A 268 17.43 21.54 23.99
CA ARG A 268 17.29 20.09 24.13
C ARG A 268 15.81 19.71 24.26
N GLY A 269 15.42 18.57 23.68
CA GLY A 269 14.08 18.01 23.80
C GLY A 269 13.77 17.55 25.23
N SER A 270 12.49 17.34 25.54
CA SER A 270 12.05 16.82 26.85
C SER A 270 11.65 15.36 26.70
N SER A 271 12.58 14.44 26.90
CA SER A 271 12.24 13.03 27.14
C SER A 271 12.09 12.79 28.64
N SER A 272 10.94 13.10 29.22
CA SER A 272 10.68 12.83 30.64
C SER A 272 10.38 11.34 30.85
N LEU A 273 11.32 10.58 31.40
CA LEU A 273 11.07 9.45 32.30
C LEU A 273 12.36 9.13 33.07
N THR A 274 12.39 9.62 34.30
CA THR A 274 13.31 9.22 35.37
C THR A 274 13.07 7.76 35.77
N THR A 275 14.12 6.96 35.82
CA THR A 275 14.25 5.84 36.76
C THR A 275 15.37 6.19 37.73
N ALA A 276 15.09 6.07 39.02
CA ALA A 276 16.01 6.39 40.11
C ALA A 276 17.21 5.45 40.13
N GLY A 277 18.39 6.00 40.45
CA GLY A 277 19.63 5.27 40.73
C GLY A 277 20.63 5.29 39.59
N ASP A 278 21.38 6.38 39.46
CA ASP A 278 22.85 6.39 39.37
C ASP A 278 23.28 7.84 39.19
N ASP A 279 23.63 8.46 40.31
CA ASP A 279 24.56 9.59 40.33
C ASP A 279 25.89 9.07 39.77
N ASP A 280 26.25 9.50 38.57
CA ASP A 280 27.64 9.75 38.20
C ASP A 280 27.68 10.71 36.99
N ASP A 281 27.75 11.98 37.37
CA ASP A 281 28.67 12.99 36.83
C ASP A 281 29.19 12.80 35.39
N TRP A 282 28.65 13.59 34.46
CA TRP A 282 29.45 14.25 33.42
C TRP A 282 28.98 15.68 33.10
N THR A 283 28.27 16.31 34.04
CA THR A 283 28.02 17.75 34.06
C THR A 283 29.20 18.56 34.59
N ALA A 284 30.27 17.91 35.08
CA ALA A 284 31.53 18.57 35.41
C ALA A 284 32.42 18.83 34.18
N ASN A 285 32.00 19.70 33.24
CA ASN A 285 32.96 20.40 32.34
C ASN A 285 32.42 21.61 31.53
N LEU A 286 31.36 22.26 31.99
CA LEU A 286 30.90 23.54 31.41
C LEU A 286 31.20 24.77 32.28
N ASP A 287 32.08 24.58 33.27
CA ASP A 287 32.86 25.67 33.84
C ASP A 287 34.21 25.67 33.10
N ARG A 288 34.33 26.49 32.06
CA ARG A 288 35.63 26.75 31.43
C ARG A 288 35.82 28.25 31.37
N GLY A 289 36.73 28.73 32.23
CA GLY A 289 37.29 30.08 32.16
C GLY A 289 37.98 30.35 30.83
N LYS A 290 38.76 31.44 30.81
CA LYS A 290 39.54 31.92 29.66
C LYS A 290 40.21 30.79 28.88
N ALA A 291 40.33 30.97 27.57
CA ALA A 291 41.06 30.03 26.72
C ALA A 291 42.57 30.00 27.02
N ASN A 292 43.06 30.92 27.86
CA ASN A 292 44.45 31.18 28.23
C ASN A 292 45.36 31.35 27.00
N LEU A 293 44.87 32.06 25.98
CA LEU A 293 45.64 32.35 24.77
C LEU A 293 46.66 33.46 25.04
N SER A 294 47.88 33.30 24.52
CA SER A 294 48.86 34.38 24.51
C SER A 294 48.42 35.51 23.56
N LEU A 295 48.95 36.72 23.74
CA LEU A 295 48.69 37.84 22.82
C LEU A 295 49.11 37.49 21.38
N ASP A 296 50.17 36.69 21.21
CA ASP A 296 50.62 36.21 19.89
C ASP A 296 49.65 35.22 19.25
N ASP A 297 49.01 34.36 20.05
CA ASP A 297 48.00 33.42 19.54
C ASP A 297 46.70 34.14 19.17
N LEU A 298 46.31 35.15 19.96
CA LEU A 298 45.19 36.03 19.63
C LEU A 298 45.47 36.80 18.32
N LYS A 299 46.69 37.31 18.15
CA LYS A 299 47.09 38.00 16.91
C LYS A 299 47.03 37.08 15.69
N LYS A 300 47.56 35.86 15.78
CA LYS A 300 47.45 34.86 14.68
C LYS A 300 46.01 34.50 14.33
N LEU A 301 45.11 34.48 15.31
CA LEU A 301 43.68 34.25 15.05
C LEU A 301 43.04 35.45 14.35
N LEU A 302 43.41 36.68 14.72
CA LEU A 302 42.92 37.90 14.10
C LEU A 302 43.43 38.07 12.66
N ASP A 303 44.68 37.71 12.38
CA ASP A 303 45.25 37.75 11.02
C ASP A 303 44.49 36.83 10.04
N ALA A 304 43.84 35.78 10.55
CA ALA A 304 43.01 34.85 9.79
C ALA A 304 41.54 35.30 9.66
N ILE A 305 41.15 36.45 10.23
CA ILE A 305 39.80 37.01 10.14
C ILE A 305 39.87 38.30 9.30
N PRO A 306 39.39 38.31 8.05
CA PRO A 306 39.45 39.48 7.17
C PRO A 306 38.66 40.68 7.72
N ASN A 307 39.22 41.89 7.63
CA ASN A 307 38.56 43.14 8.00
C ASN A 307 38.82 44.27 6.97
N ASP A 308 38.83 43.92 5.68
CA ASP A 308 39.21 44.82 4.57
C ASP A 308 38.05 45.67 4.00
N GLY A 309 36.81 45.43 4.44
CA GLY A 309 35.64 46.20 4.03
C GLY A 309 35.20 46.03 2.57
N VAL A 310 35.79 45.11 1.80
CA VAL A 310 35.51 44.94 0.36
C VAL A 310 34.50 43.81 0.09
N ASN A 311 34.31 42.86 1.02
CA ASN A 311 33.44 41.69 0.81
C ASN A 311 32.33 41.47 1.85
N GLY A 312 31.85 42.51 2.54
CA GLY A 312 30.67 42.38 3.43
C GLY A 312 30.82 41.40 4.61
N THR A 313 32.05 41.00 4.95
CA THR A 313 32.37 39.88 5.86
C THR A 313 32.78 40.28 7.28
N ALA A 314 32.72 41.56 7.65
CA ALA A 314 32.70 41.97 9.05
C ALA A 314 31.63 43.04 9.22
N GLY A 315 30.41 42.62 9.54
CA GLY A 315 29.35 43.55 9.95
C GLY A 315 29.74 44.28 11.24
N PHE A 316 29.06 45.38 11.55
CA PHE A 316 29.26 46.10 12.83
C PHE A 316 29.14 45.16 14.05
N ASP A 317 28.29 44.13 13.96
CA ASP A 317 28.12 43.12 14.99
C ASP A 317 29.32 42.16 15.11
N ASP A 318 29.96 41.77 14.01
CA ASP A 318 31.16 40.92 14.04
C ASP A 318 32.37 41.67 14.60
N TRP A 319 32.49 42.95 14.23
CA TRP A 319 33.47 43.86 14.81
C TRP A 319 33.32 44.00 16.33
N LEU A 320 32.08 44.10 16.83
CA LEU A 320 31.77 44.09 18.27
C LEU A 320 32.09 42.73 18.92
N ASN A 321 31.79 41.62 18.25
CA ASN A 321 32.08 40.27 18.75
C ASN A 321 33.58 40.02 18.90
N VAL A 322 34.40 40.49 17.96
CA VAL A 322 35.87 40.44 18.09
C VAL A 322 36.32 41.23 19.32
N GLY A 323 35.79 42.45 19.51
CA GLY A 323 36.10 43.27 20.69
C GLY A 323 35.71 42.61 22.01
N MET A 324 34.50 42.03 22.09
CA MET A 324 34.02 41.32 23.29
C MET A 324 34.84 40.06 23.60
N ALA A 325 35.23 39.29 22.57
CA ALA A 325 36.06 38.10 22.72
C ALA A 325 37.45 38.43 23.27
N LEU A 326 38.10 39.48 22.72
CA LEU A 326 39.41 39.95 23.17
C LEU A 326 39.32 40.54 24.58
N PHE A 327 38.27 41.32 24.88
CA PHE A 327 38.04 41.88 26.21
C PHE A 327 37.92 40.78 27.26
N HIS A 328 37.12 39.74 27.00
CA HIS A 328 36.95 38.63 27.93
C HIS A 328 38.25 37.82 28.13
N GLU A 329 38.99 37.55 27.07
CA GLU A 329 40.21 36.75 27.16
C GLU A 329 41.35 37.50 27.85
N THR A 330 41.40 38.82 27.69
CA THR A 330 42.48 39.67 28.24
C THR A 330 42.10 40.41 29.52
N ASP A 331 40.95 40.11 30.14
CA ASP A 331 40.36 40.89 31.26
C ASP A 331 40.29 42.40 31.01
N GLY A 332 40.04 42.80 29.76
CA GLY A 332 39.95 44.21 29.38
C GLY A 332 41.28 44.96 29.39
N SER A 333 42.43 44.27 29.37
CA SER A 333 43.76 44.89 29.34
C SER A 333 43.96 45.87 28.17
N ASP A 334 44.89 46.82 28.36
CA ASP A 334 45.30 47.77 27.31
C ASP A 334 45.90 47.06 26.08
N ASP A 335 46.55 45.91 26.26
CA ASP A 335 47.10 45.12 25.15
C ASP A 335 46.00 44.42 24.33
N GLY A 336 44.92 43.99 24.97
CA GLY A 336 43.72 43.50 24.28
C GLY A 336 43.02 44.59 23.46
N LEU A 337 42.98 45.82 23.98
CA LEU A 337 42.46 46.98 23.26
C LEU A 337 43.35 47.32 22.06
N ARG A 338 44.69 47.27 22.22
CA ARG A 338 45.63 47.48 21.11
C ARG A 338 45.43 46.47 19.99
N LEU A 339 45.30 45.17 20.29
CA LEU A 339 45.03 44.13 19.29
C LEU A 339 43.71 44.38 18.55
N TRP A 340 42.66 44.79 19.28
CA TRP A 340 41.38 45.11 18.66
C TRP A 340 41.47 46.35 17.76
N CYS A 341 42.18 47.39 18.19
CA CYS A 341 42.44 48.59 17.39
C CYS A 341 43.28 48.29 16.13
N GLU A 342 44.35 47.51 16.26
CA GLU A 342 45.19 47.08 15.13
C GLU A 342 44.38 46.32 14.09
N TRP A 343 43.62 45.30 14.51
CA TRP A 343 42.76 44.53 13.61
C TRP A 343 41.63 45.39 13.01
N SER A 344 41.02 46.26 13.82
CA SER A 344 39.99 47.23 13.40
C SER A 344 40.52 48.21 12.36
N GLY A 345 41.80 48.60 12.45
CA GLY A 345 42.50 49.52 11.55
C GLY A 345 42.71 49.02 10.12
N LEU A 346 42.49 47.73 9.87
CA LEU A 346 42.51 47.16 8.51
C LEU A 346 41.32 47.65 7.65
N SER A 347 40.27 48.18 8.28
CA SER A 347 39.09 48.70 7.60
C SER A 347 39.18 50.19 7.33
N SER A 348 38.74 50.64 6.16
CA SER A 348 38.62 52.06 5.82
C SER A 348 37.58 52.83 6.65
N LYS A 349 36.76 52.13 7.46
CA LYS A 349 35.76 52.70 8.37
C LYS A 349 36.27 52.86 9.81
N HIS A 350 37.55 52.57 10.06
CA HIS A 350 38.13 52.61 11.40
C HIS A 350 38.10 54.00 12.03
N VAL A 351 37.64 54.07 13.29
CA VAL A 351 37.76 55.25 14.15
C VAL A 351 38.30 54.78 15.49
N GLN A 352 39.58 55.09 15.78
CA GLN A 352 40.25 54.67 17.01
C GLN A 352 39.49 55.10 18.27
N ALA A 353 38.97 56.34 18.28
CA ALA A 353 38.17 56.88 19.38
C ALA A 353 36.89 56.06 19.66
N GLU A 354 36.32 55.35 18.68
CA GLU A 354 35.15 54.50 18.89
C GLU A 354 35.53 53.15 19.53
N CYS A 355 36.71 52.60 19.23
CA CYS A 355 37.25 51.41 19.90
C CYS A 355 37.48 51.71 21.39
N GLU A 356 38.16 52.82 21.68
CA GLU A 356 38.46 53.28 23.05
C GLU A 356 37.17 53.59 23.84
N ARG A 357 36.16 54.18 23.21
CA ARG A 357 34.86 54.45 23.83
C ARG A 357 34.07 53.17 24.16
N ARG A 358 34.18 52.14 23.32
CA ARG A 358 33.41 50.89 23.46
C ARG A 358 34.06 49.87 24.38
N TRP A 359 35.39 49.87 24.49
CA TRP A 359 36.13 48.89 25.28
C TRP A 359 35.62 48.74 26.73
N PRO A 360 35.39 49.82 27.51
CA PRO A 360 34.87 49.70 28.86
C PRO A 360 33.42 49.18 28.92
N SER A 361 32.65 49.31 27.83
CA SER A 361 31.25 48.88 27.77
C SER A 361 31.08 47.36 27.66
N PHE A 362 32.17 46.64 27.38
CA PHE A 362 32.20 45.18 27.29
C PHE A 362 32.36 44.49 28.64
N ASP A 363 32.59 45.25 29.72
CA ASP A 363 32.48 44.70 31.06
C ASP A 363 31.03 44.27 31.36
N VAL A 364 30.88 42.99 31.68
CA VAL A 364 29.62 42.35 32.04
C VAL A 364 29.68 41.69 33.40
N SER A 365 30.75 41.90 34.17
CA SER A 365 30.94 41.35 35.51
C SER A 365 29.78 41.66 36.48
N HIS A 366 29.08 42.77 36.24
CA HIS A 366 27.90 43.21 37.00
C HIS A 366 26.54 42.92 36.31
N LYS A 367 26.51 42.20 35.19
CA LYS A 367 25.30 41.94 34.40
C LYS A 367 25.03 40.44 34.32
N ASP A 368 23.76 40.05 34.41
CA ASP A 368 23.31 38.65 34.36
C ASP A 368 23.30 38.10 32.91
N ARG A 369 24.40 38.28 32.19
CA ARG A 369 24.61 37.84 30.80
C ARG A 369 25.99 37.22 30.64
N ARG A 370 26.06 36.10 29.92
CA ARG A 370 27.31 35.37 29.70
C ARG A 370 28.23 36.13 28.72
N PRO A 371 29.53 36.28 29.00
CA PRO A 371 30.47 36.94 28.08
C PRO A 371 30.76 36.08 26.84
N LEU A 372 31.10 36.75 25.74
CA LEU A 372 31.56 36.10 24.50
C LEU A 372 33.07 35.85 24.61
N THR A 373 33.53 34.61 24.38
CA THR A 373 34.90 34.18 24.71
C THR A 373 35.80 34.07 23.47
N ALA A 374 37.14 34.05 23.64
CA ALA A 374 38.09 33.89 22.53
C ALA A 374 37.94 32.58 21.72
N ARG A 375 37.15 31.61 22.19
CA ARG A 375 36.76 30.45 21.37
C ARG A 375 35.93 30.83 20.15
N TRP A 376 35.23 31.97 20.21
CA TRP A 376 34.55 32.53 19.04
C TRP A 376 35.56 32.92 17.95
N LEU A 377 36.70 33.54 18.32
CA LEU A 377 37.78 33.86 17.37
C LEU A 377 38.39 32.60 16.74
N ILE A 378 38.58 31.54 17.52
CA ILE A 378 39.04 30.23 17.02
C ILE A 378 38.06 29.65 15.98
N LYS A 379 36.75 29.81 16.20
CA LYS A 379 35.71 29.35 15.26
C LYS A 379 35.80 30.11 13.93
N GLN A 380 35.99 31.43 13.97
CA GLN A 380 36.07 32.25 12.76
C GLN A 380 37.36 31.97 11.95
N ALA A 381 38.51 31.86 12.61
CA ALA A 381 39.80 31.60 11.95
C ALA A 381 39.90 30.20 11.28
N ARG A 382 39.06 29.24 11.65
CA ARG A 382 39.04 27.88 11.07
C ARG A 382 38.21 27.76 9.79
N GLY A 383 37.47 28.81 9.41
CA GLY A 383 36.63 28.84 8.20
C GLY A 383 37.42 28.85 6.88
N GLU A 384 38.72 29.19 6.89
CA GLU A 384 39.49 29.48 5.66
C GLU A 384 40.85 28.77 5.53
N ARG A 385 40.94 27.47 5.83
CA ARG A 385 42.16 26.69 5.51
C ARG A 385 41.85 25.39 4.78
N LEU A 386 41.54 25.47 3.48
CA LEU A 386 41.62 24.34 2.55
C LEU A 386 41.86 24.87 1.12
N ALA A 387 43.13 24.88 0.68
CA ALA A 387 43.54 25.00 -0.71
C ALA A 387 44.91 24.36 -0.93
N HIS A 388 44.99 23.32 -1.78
CA HIS A 388 46.03 23.07 -2.82
C HIS A 388 45.93 21.65 -3.46
N ALA A 389 46.36 21.58 -4.73
CA ALA A 389 46.11 20.67 -5.89
C ALA A 389 46.91 19.33 -5.90
N PRO A 390 46.97 18.44 -6.96
CA PRO A 390 46.53 18.60 -8.38
C PRO A 390 45.91 17.38 -9.16
N GLU A 391 45.40 17.74 -10.36
CA GLU A 391 45.31 17.08 -11.70
C GLU A 391 44.73 15.65 -11.91
N ASN A 392 43.63 15.59 -12.68
CA ASN A 392 43.52 14.76 -13.89
C ASN A 392 42.35 15.21 -14.79
N GLU A 393 42.58 15.15 -16.10
CA GLU A 393 41.66 15.52 -17.18
C GLU A 393 40.58 14.46 -17.40
N ASP A 394 39.30 14.88 -17.46
CA ASP A 394 38.27 14.26 -18.30
C ASP A 394 37.14 15.28 -18.56
N ALA A 395 36.63 15.31 -19.79
CA ALA A 395 35.68 16.32 -20.26
C ALA A 395 34.33 16.28 -19.50
N PRO A 396 33.70 17.44 -19.20
CA PRO A 396 32.46 17.48 -18.45
C PRO A 396 31.29 16.89 -19.25
N THR A 397 30.52 16.02 -18.60
CA THR A 397 29.31 15.37 -19.13
C THR A 397 28.20 16.40 -19.43
N PRO A 398 27.37 16.20 -20.48
CA PRO A 398 26.29 17.12 -20.82
C PRO A 398 25.26 17.28 -19.68
N VAL A 399 24.60 18.43 -19.64
CA VAL A 399 23.51 18.72 -18.71
C VAL A 399 22.35 17.72 -18.88
N PRO A 400 21.88 17.04 -17.82
CA PRO A 400 20.78 16.09 -17.92
C PRO A 400 19.46 16.80 -18.25
N GLY A 401 18.84 16.46 -19.38
CA GLY A 401 17.41 16.65 -19.61
C GLY A 401 16.56 15.67 -18.80
N GLU A 402 15.24 15.76 -18.92
CA GLU A 402 14.28 14.91 -18.18
C GLU A 402 14.53 13.41 -18.40
N VAL A 403 14.87 13.02 -19.62
CA VAL A 403 15.19 11.63 -19.99
C VAL A 403 16.50 11.18 -19.35
N GLN A 404 17.55 12.00 -19.40
CA GLN A 404 18.84 11.66 -18.79
C GLN A 404 18.72 11.57 -17.27
N LEU A 405 17.95 12.47 -16.63
CA LEU A 405 17.65 12.35 -15.20
C LEU A 405 16.91 11.04 -14.88
N ALA A 406 15.98 10.62 -15.75
CA ALA A 406 15.30 9.34 -15.60
C ALA A 406 16.28 8.16 -15.73
N GLU A 407 17.17 8.18 -16.72
CA GLU A 407 18.18 7.13 -16.95
C GLU A 407 19.14 6.99 -15.75
N HIS A 408 19.70 8.09 -15.27
CA HIS A 408 20.58 8.10 -14.10
C HIS A 408 19.86 7.64 -12.83
N THR A 409 18.55 7.91 -12.74
CA THR A 409 17.74 7.44 -11.61
C THR A 409 17.46 5.94 -11.73
N ALA A 410 17.23 5.45 -12.95
CA ALA A 410 16.98 4.04 -13.23
C ALA A 410 18.18 3.17 -12.89
N GLU A 411 19.42 3.60 -13.15
CA GLU A 411 20.65 2.83 -12.88
C GLU A 411 20.71 2.24 -11.46
N GLY A 412 20.23 2.97 -10.44
CA GLY A 412 20.19 2.51 -9.05
C GLY A 412 18.90 1.77 -8.65
N LEU A 413 17.94 1.61 -9.56
CA LEU A 413 16.60 1.07 -9.30
C LEU A 413 16.26 -0.13 -10.18
N ILE A 414 17.14 -0.51 -11.11
CA ILE A 414 16.97 -1.68 -11.98
C ILE A 414 16.73 -2.93 -11.12
N GLY A 415 15.64 -3.64 -11.41
CA GLY A 415 15.26 -4.87 -10.70
C GLY A 415 14.54 -4.65 -9.35
N GLN A 416 14.52 -3.41 -8.84
CA GLN A 416 13.76 -3.01 -7.65
C GLN A 416 12.49 -2.25 -8.02
N ILE A 417 12.49 -1.46 -9.09
CA ILE A 417 11.31 -0.73 -9.57
C ILE A 417 10.98 -1.13 -10.99
N VAL A 418 9.68 -1.27 -11.24
CA VAL A 418 9.09 -1.47 -12.56
C VAL A 418 7.92 -0.52 -12.74
N HIS A 419 7.53 -0.26 -13.99
CA HIS A 419 6.30 0.43 -14.33
C HIS A 419 5.45 -0.47 -15.24
N ILE A 420 4.18 -0.65 -14.89
CA ILE A 420 3.21 -1.38 -15.71
C ILE A 420 2.05 -0.43 -16.04
N ASP A 421 1.74 -0.28 -17.32
CA ASP A 421 0.62 0.54 -17.74
C ASP A 421 -0.69 0.07 -17.08
N GLY A 422 -1.44 1.01 -16.49
CA GLY A 422 -2.65 0.74 -15.72
C GLY A 422 -2.44 0.38 -14.25
N LEU A 423 -1.28 -0.19 -13.87
CA LEU A 423 -0.92 -0.46 -12.47
C LEU A 423 0.03 0.60 -11.88
N GLY A 424 0.72 1.37 -12.73
CA GLY A 424 1.67 2.39 -12.34
C GLY A 424 3.03 1.80 -11.94
N PHE A 425 3.74 2.50 -11.06
CA PHE A 425 5.04 2.05 -10.56
C PHE A 425 4.86 1.01 -9.45
N LEU A 426 5.67 -0.03 -9.50
CA LEU A 426 5.75 -1.03 -8.45
C LEU A 426 7.19 -1.17 -7.98
N ARG A 427 7.36 -1.46 -6.69
CA ARG A 427 8.65 -1.67 -6.06
C ARG A 427 8.70 -3.03 -5.37
N ARG A 428 9.87 -3.64 -5.38
CA ARG A 428 10.25 -4.78 -4.54
C ARG A 428 11.47 -4.37 -3.73
N GLU A 429 11.39 -4.50 -2.41
CA GLU A 429 12.54 -4.24 -1.54
C GLU A 429 13.49 -5.44 -1.50
N ASP A 430 14.73 -5.21 -1.06
CA ASP A 430 15.70 -6.29 -0.91
C ASP A 430 15.20 -7.28 0.15
N GLY A 431 15.14 -8.56 -0.22
CA GLY A 431 14.58 -9.62 0.62
C GLY A 431 13.06 -9.82 0.46
N GLU A 432 12.34 -8.92 -0.22
CA GLU A 432 10.95 -9.17 -0.59
C GLU A 432 10.84 -10.00 -1.89
N THR A 433 9.82 -10.84 -1.95
CA THR A 433 9.63 -11.77 -3.07
C THR A 433 8.73 -11.21 -4.17
N SER A 434 7.85 -10.26 -3.84
CA SER A 434 6.83 -9.72 -4.74
C SER A 434 6.88 -8.20 -4.86
N PHE A 435 6.51 -7.67 -6.01
CA PHE A 435 6.38 -6.24 -6.27
C PHE A 435 5.06 -5.69 -5.71
N LYS A 436 5.14 -4.52 -5.08
CA LYS A 436 4.01 -3.80 -4.48
C LYS A 436 3.83 -2.43 -5.14
N PRO A 437 2.59 -1.94 -5.33
CA PRO A 437 2.35 -0.61 -5.88
C PRO A 437 3.01 0.48 -5.04
N VAL A 438 3.63 1.45 -5.69
CA VAL A 438 4.17 2.66 -5.05
C VAL A 438 3.52 3.92 -5.61
N PRO A 439 3.16 4.91 -4.77
CA PRO A 439 2.60 6.16 -5.25
C PRO A 439 3.58 6.88 -6.18
N ARG A 440 3.07 7.59 -7.19
CA ARG A 440 3.90 8.42 -8.08
C ARG A 440 4.74 9.45 -7.29
N ALA A 441 4.27 9.90 -6.13
CA ALA A 441 5.02 10.79 -5.23
C ALA A 441 6.38 10.21 -4.81
N PHE A 442 6.46 8.90 -4.56
CA PHE A 442 7.72 8.23 -4.24
C PHE A 442 8.73 8.33 -5.39
N VAL A 443 8.26 8.10 -6.62
CA VAL A 443 9.11 8.19 -7.82
C VAL A 443 9.61 9.62 -8.04
N LEU A 444 8.73 10.62 -7.84
CA LEU A 444 9.11 12.03 -7.90
C LEU A 444 10.17 12.37 -6.85
N GLN A 445 10.05 11.81 -5.65
CA GLN A 445 10.99 12.03 -4.56
C GLN A 445 12.36 11.39 -4.86
N ARG A 446 12.40 10.17 -5.43
CA ARG A 446 13.65 9.52 -5.90
C ARG A 446 14.34 10.31 -7.01
N LEU A 447 13.58 10.78 -8.00
CA LEU A 447 14.10 11.65 -9.06
C LEU A 447 14.65 12.96 -8.49
N THR A 448 13.97 13.54 -7.49
CA THR A 448 14.42 14.76 -6.80
C THR A 448 15.71 14.50 -6.03
N GLN A 449 15.82 13.36 -5.34
CA GLN A 449 17.01 12.97 -4.61
C GLN A 449 18.21 12.78 -5.55
N LYS A 450 18.02 12.06 -6.67
CA LYS A 450 19.08 11.88 -7.67
C LYS A 450 19.48 13.20 -8.31
N LEU A 451 18.53 14.09 -8.60
CA LEU A 451 18.81 15.42 -9.13
C LEU A 451 19.61 16.29 -8.15
N LYS A 452 19.27 16.23 -6.84
CA LYS A 452 20.04 16.90 -5.78
C LYS A 452 21.47 16.35 -5.68
N GLN A 453 21.63 15.04 -5.80
CA GLN A 453 22.95 14.40 -5.82
C GLN A 453 23.79 14.90 -7.00
N LEU A 454 23.25 14.83 -8.22
CA LEU A 454 23.94 15.32 -9.44
C LEU A 454 24.29 16.81 -9.35
N PHE A 455 23.43 17.62 -8.71
CA PHE A 455 23.72 19.04 -8.46
C PHE A 455 24.88 19.24 -7.47
N SER A 456 24.90 18.48 -6.37
CA SER A 456 26.01 18.51 -5.41
C SER A 456 27.34 18.09 -6.03
N GLU A 457 27.33 17.05 -6.87
CA GLU A 457 28.51 16.58 -7.62
C GLU A 457 29.00 17.67 -8.59
N ALA A 458 28.10 18.28 -9.35
CA ALA A 458 28.44 19.40 -10.25
C ALA A 458 28.99 20.62 -9.48
N LEU A 459 28.47 20.91 -8.28
CA LEU A 459 29.00 21.98 -7.43
C LEU A 459 30.40 21.68 -6.91
N GLN A 460 30.70 20.43 -6.54
CA GLN A 460 32.04 20.01 -6.14
C GLN A 460 33.01 20.10 -7.32
N GLU A 461 32.59 19.63 -8.50
CA GLU A 461 33.35 19.74 -9.74
C GLU A 461 33.66 21.21 -10.07
N ALA A 462 32.69 22.11 -9.92
CA ALA A 462 32.86 23.55 -10.15
C ALA A 462 33.79 24.24 -9.14
N ARG A 463 33.99 23.64 -7.97
CA ARG A 463 34.94 24.12 -6.95
C ARG A 463 36.36 23.61 -7.23
N ASN A 464 36.48 22.45 -7.85
CA ASN A 464 37.76 21.76 -8.08
C ASN A 464 38.39 22.09 -9.44
N SER A 465 37.57 22.34 -10.45
CA SER A 465 37.99 22.90 -11.73
C SER A 465 37.82 24.41 -11.67
N ASP A 466 38.79 25.21 -12.10
CA ASP A 466 38.78 26.69 -12.07
C ASP A 466 37.61 27.32 -12.85
N GLY A 467 36.38 27.10 -12.39
CA GLY A 467 35.15 27.70 -12.87
C GLY A 467 34.90 27.53 -14.38
N SER A 468 35.17 26.36 -14.96
CA SER A 468 34.90 26.16 -16.39
C SER A 468 33.46 26.59 -16.74
N GLU A 469 33.29 27.33 -17.84
CA GLU A 469 31.98 27.84 -18.28
C GLU A 469 30.96 26.69 -18.45
N ALA A 470 31.44 25.49 -18.80
CA ALA A 470 30.63 24.28 -18.90
C ALA A 470 30.09 23.82 -17.54
N THR A 471 30.92 23.81 -16.49
CA THR A 471 30.54 23.37 -15.14
C THR A 471 29.55 24.36 -14.50
N GLN A 472 29.74 25.67 -14.73
CA GLN A 472 28.79 26.70 -14.29
C GLN A 472 27.43 26.56 -14.99
N LYS A 473 27.42 26.35 -16.31
CA LYS A 473 26.18 26.09 -17.08
C LYS A 473 25.47 24.82 -16.59
N ARG A 474 26.20 23.77 -16.25
CA ARG A 474 25.66 22.53 -15.69
C ARG A 474 24.98 22.74 -14.34
N CYS A 475 25.63 23.45 -13.41
CA CYS A 475 25.05 23.82 -12.12
C CYS A 475 23.76 24.66 -12.29
N ALA A 476 23.80 25.70 -13.13
CA ALA A 476 22.64 26.57 -13.36
C ALA A 476 21.44 25.80 -13.93
N ALA A 477 21.69 24.85 -14.84
CA ALA A 477 20.63 24.05 -15.43
C ALA A 477 20.03 23.01 -14.46
N LEU A 478 20.87 22.33 -13.68
CA LEU A 478 20.40 21.41 -12.62
C LEU A 478 19.58 22.13 -11.55
N ALA A 479 20.04 23.32 -11.11
CA ALA A 479 19.27 24.20 -10.23
C ALA A 479 17.94 24.62 -10.86
N GLY A 480 17.94 24.96 -12.15
CA GLY A 480 16.73 25.32 -12.90
C GLY A 480 15.73 24.16 -13.07
N MET A 481 16.16 22.91 -13.02
CA MET A 481 15.27 21.74 -12.96
C MET A 481 14.70 21.52 -11.56
N LEU A 482 15.52 21.66 -10.51
CA LEU A 482 15.08 21.55 -9.10
C LEU A 482 13.97 22.55 -8.77
N GLN A 483 14.03 23.75 -9.32
CA GLN A 483 13.03 24.81 -9.10
C GLN A 483 11.70 24.58 -9.84
N ARG A 484 11.63 23.64 -10.80
CA ARG A 484 10.46 23.45 -11.66
C ARG A 484 9.86 22.05 -11.49
N GLN A 485 8.80 21.94 -10.69
CA GLN A 485 8.08 20.67 -10.50
C GLN A 485 7.61 20.01 -11.80
N SER A 486 7.30 20.77 -12.85
CA SER A 486 6.89 20.22 -14.14
C SER A 486 7.99 19.38 -14.80
N ARG A 487 9.27 19.76 -14.65
CA ARG A 487 10.43 19.02 -15.17
C ARG A 487 10.60 17.68 -14.47
N ILE A 488 10.43 17.65 -13.14
CA ILE A 488 10.52 16.42 -12.35
C ILE A 488 9.36 15.47 -12.68
N ARG A 489 8.16 16.01 -12.95
CA ARG A 489 7.01 15.21 -13.43
C ARG A 489 7.27 14.62 -14.81
N GLY A 490 7.82 15.39 -15.74
CA GLY A 490 8.23 14.92 -17.06
C GLY A 490 9.32 13.85 -16.99
N ALA A 491 10.28 13.98 -16.07
CA ALA A 491 11.27 12.94 -15.79
C ALA A 491 10.64 11.65 -15.23
N ALA A 492 9.57 11.73 -14.43
CA ALA A 492 8.83 10.56 -13.99
C ALA A 492 8.08 9.86 -15.13
N ASP A 493 7.51 10.62 -16.06
CA ASP A 493 6.89 10.06 -17.27
C ASP A 493 7.95 9.43 -18.18
N ALA A 494 9.14 10.04 -18.30
CA ALA A 494 10.27 9.45 -19.01
C ALA A 494 10.75 8.15 -18.34
N LEU A 495 10.86 8.12 -17.00
CA LEU A 495 11.23 6.93 -16.23
C LEU A 495 10.24 5.79 -16.43
N ALA A 496 8.94 6.08 -16.46
CA ALA A 496 7.88 5.11 -16.73
C ALA A 496 8.00 4.47 -18.12
N ALA A 497 8.61 5.19 -19.08
CA ALA A 497 8.77 4.77 -20.46
C ALA A 497 10.13 4.10 -20.76
N LEU A 498 11.08 4.11 -19.81
CA LEU A 498 12.39 3.50 -20.03
C LEU A 498 12.27 1.97 -20.16
N PRO A 499 12.89 1.32 -21.16
CA PRO A 499 12.79 -0.14 -21.36
C PRO A 499 13.26 -0.99 -20.17
N THR A 500 14.12 -0.44 -19.30
CA THR A 500 14.62 -1.10 -18.09
C THR A 500 13.64 -1.08 -16.92
N ILE A 501 12.66 -0.17 -16.96
CA ILE A 501 11.64 0.03 -15.92
C ILE A 501 10.25 -0.40 -16.44
N ALA A 502 9.91 0.02 -17.66
CA ALA A 502 8.67 -0.30 -18.34
C ALA A 502 8.56 -1.80 -18.61
N THR A 503 7.45 -2.40 -18.20
CA THR A 503 7.14 -3.81 -18.39
C THR A 503 5.63 -4.00 -18.47
N THR A 504 5.18 -5.21 -18.77
CA THR A 504 3.77 -5.54 -18.93
C THR A 504 3.32 -6.53 -17.86
N ALA A 505 2.03 -6.47 -17.48
CA ALA A 505 1.47 -7.31 -16.42
C ALA A 505 1.57 -8.81 -16.73
N ASP A 506 1.52 -9.21 -18.00
CA ASP A 506 1.63 -10.61 -18.44
C ASP A 506 3.02 -11.22 -18.22
N ARG A 507 4.02 -10.41 -17.84
CA ARG A 507 5.35 -10.89 -17.44
C ARG A 507 5.42 -11.37 -15.99
N PHE A 508 4.41 -11.06 -15.18
CA PHE A 508 4.37 -11.40 -13.77
C PHE A 508 3.54 -12.66 -13.51
N ASP A 509 3.90 -13.39 -12.45
CA ASP A 509 3.22 -14.58 -11.96
C ASP A 509 3.01 -15.67 -13.03
N ARG A 510 3.88 -15.70 -14.05
CA ARG A 510 3.75 -16.58 -15.23
C ARG A 510 3.96 -18.05 -14.94
N ASP A 511 4.81 -18.37 -13.97
CA ASP A 511 5.16 -19.74 -13.67
C ASP A 511 4.11 -20.34 -12.72
N PRO A 512 3.28 -21.30 -13.19
CA PRO A 512 2.24 -21.91 -12.37
C PRO A 512 2.82 -22.82 -11.27
N ASP A 513 4.09 -23.20 -11.37
CA ASP A 513 4.77 -24.15 -10.48
C ASP A 513 5.56 -23.42 -9.37
N LEU A 514 5.62 -22.09 -9.42
CA LEU A 514 6.24 -21.24 -8.40
C LEU A 514 5.20 -20.45 -7.61
N ALA A 515 5.44 -20.25 -6.32
CA ALA A 515 4.64 -19.37 -5.47
C ALA A 515 5.54 -18.51 -4.57
N ALA A 516 5.37 -17.20 -4.61
CA ALA A 516 6.07 -16.29 -3.73
C ALA A 516 5.49 -16.35 -2.30
N THR A 517 6.39 -16.37 -1.33
CA THR A 517 6.11 -16.26 0.10
C THR A 517 6.98 -15.16 0.71
N PRO A 518 6.65 -14.59 1.87
CA PRO A 518 7.41 -13.47 2.44
C PRO A 518 8.92 -13.70 2.61
N THR A 519 9.38 -14.95 2.75
CA THR A 519 10.80 -15.30 2.96
C THR A 519 11.49 -15.93 1.74
N GLY A 520 10.77 -16.14 0.64
CA GLY A 520 11.34 -16.74 -0.57
C GLY A 520 10.31 -17.31 -1.54
N VAL A 521 10.80 -17.97 -2.58
CA VAL A 521 9.97 -18.60 -3.63
C VAL A 521 9.86 -20.09 -3.36
N GLN A 522 8.62 -20.59 -3.29
CA GLN A 522 8.33 -22.02 -3.18
C GLN A 522 8.28 -22.64 -4.58
N ILE A 523 8.98 -23.75 -4.74
CA ILE A 523 8.93 -24.64 -5.90
C ILE A 523 7.91 -25.72 -5.57
N LEU A 524 6.69 -25.58 -6.08
CA LEU A 524 5.52 -26.37 -5.67
C LEU A 524 5.66 -27.88 -5.93
N PRO A 525 6.21 -28.35 -7.08
CA PRO A 525 6.33 -29.79 -7.34
C PRO A 525 7.29 -30.51 -6.39
N MET A 526 8.33 -29.82 -5.92
CA MET A 526 9.35 -30.38 -5.03
C MET A 526 9.11 -30.04 -3.56
N ASN A 527 8.18 -29.12 -3.26
CA ASN A 527 7.93 -28.58 -1.93
C ASN A 527 9.25 -28.14 -1.24
N CYS A 528 10.00 -27.31 -1.95
CA CYS A 528 11.21 -26.70 -1.43
C CYS A 528 11.21 -25.20 -1.71
N ALA A 529 11.97 -24.47 -0.90
CA ALA A 529 12.10 -23.03 -1.01
C ALA A 529 13.46 -22.66 -1.60
N ARG A 530 13.50 -21.60 -2.40
CA ARG A 530 14.73 -20.88 -2.75
C ARG A 530 14.60 -19.40 -2.38
N PRO A 531 15.72 -18.69 -2.17
CA PRO A 531 15.72 -17.24 -2.05
C PRO A 531 15.10 -16.57 -3.29
N ALA A 532 14.53 -15.38 -3.09
CA ALA A 532 14.08 -14.53 -4.19
C ALA A 532 15.29 -14.04 -5.00
N GLU A 533 15.18 -14.07 -6.32
CA GLU A 533 16.22 -13.64 -7.24
C GLU A 533 15.84 -12.31 -7.92
N PRO A 534 16.81 -11.50 -8.37
CA PRO A 534 16.53 -10.24 -9.08
C PRO A 534 15.63 -10.42 -10.32
N GLY A 535 15.69 -11.59 -10.97
CA GLY A 535 14.86 -11.95 -12.11
C GLY A 535 13.41 -12.31 -11.77
N ASP A 536 13.09 -12.60 -10.51
CA ASP A 536 11.72 -12.98 -10.12
C ASP A 536 10.73 -11.84 -10.39
N ARG A 537 9.53 -12.21 -10.87
CA ARG A 537 8.46 -11.27 -11.26
C ARG A 537 7.15 -11.77 -10.67
N PHE A 538 6.97 -11.58 -9.37
CA PHE A 538 5.73 -11.89 -8.68
C PHE A 538 4.99 -10.60 -8.30
N LEU A 539 3.71 -10.49 -8.65
CA LEU A 539 2.80 -9.51 -8.02
C LEU A 539 2.04 -10.15 -6.87
N ARG A 540 1.93 -11.48 -6.88
CA ARG A 540 1.24 -12.24 -5.85
C ARG A 540 2.22 -12.76 -4.81
N CYS A 541 1.74 -12.96 -3.59
CA CYS A 541 2.50 -13.49 -2.46
C CYS A 541 1.52 -14.05 -1.43
N THR A 542 1.91 -15.15 -0.76
CA THR A 542 1.19 -15.64 0.42
C THR A 542 1.31 -14.64 1.58
N ALA A 543 0.39 -14.70 2.53
CA ALA A 543 0.42 -13.81 3.70
C ALA A 543 1.46 -14.23 4.75
N VAL A 544 1.88 -15.50 4.74
CA VAL A 544 2.87 -16.08 5.65
C VAL A 544 3.86 -16.95 4.89
N SER A 545 5.02 -17.23 5.48
CA SER A 545 5.94 -18.24 4.97
C SER A 545 5.66 -19.59 5.63
N PRO A 546 5.94 -20.72 4.96
CA PRO A 546 5.73 -22.03 5.57
C PRO A 546 6.72 -22.24 6.71
N GLN A 547 6.34 -23.07 7.68
CA GLN A 547 7.29 -23.52 8.68
C GLN A 547 8.42 -24.35 8.04
N THR A 548 9.63 -24.22 8.58
CA THR A 548 10.81 -24.95 8.12
C THR A 548 10.86 -26.37 8.66
N ASP A 549 10.46 -26.57 9.92
CA ASP A 549 10.51 -27.86 10.59
C ASP A 549 9.53 -28.88 9.97
N PRO A 550 9.86 -30.18 10.02
CA PRO A 550 8.95 -31.24 9.58
C PRO A 550 7.59 -31.12 10.25
N LEU A 551 6.54 -31.12 9.42
CA LEU A 551 5.16 -30.93 9.86
C LEU A 551 4.64 -32.14 10.63
N ARG A 552 4.06 -31.88 11.80
CA ARG A 552 3.15 -32.77 12.52
C ARG A 552 1.85 -32.02 12.76
N LEU A 553 0.86 -32.24 11.90
CA LEU A 553 -0.34 -31.40 11.85
C LEU A 553 -1.07 -31.30 13.19
N GLU A 554 -1.22 -32.41 13.91
CA GLU A 554 -1.89 -32.47 15.21
C GLU A 554 -1.14 -31.72 16.32
N ARG A 555 0.17 -31.51 16.17
CA ARG A 555 1.00 -30.75 17.10
C ARG A 555 1.12 -29.28 16.70
N ASP A 556 1.38 -29.04 15.42
CA ASP A 556 1.74 -27.72 14.87
C ASP A 556 0.51 -26.88 14.51
N ALA A 557 -0.58 -27.53 14.13
CA ALA A 557 -1.85 -26.90 13.80
C ALA A 557 -3.05 -27.66 14.42
N PRO A 558 -3.09 -27.85 15.76
CA PRO A 558 -4.11 -28.67 16.41
C PRO A 558 -5.55 -28.18 16.16
N HIS A 559 -5.79 -26.88 16.08
CA HIS A 559 -7.14 -26.36 15.85
C HIS A 559 -7.57 -26.60 14.39
N PHE A 560 -6.66 -26.41 13.44
CA PHE A 560 -6.93 -26.75 12.04
C PHE A 560 -7.12 -28.26 11.83
N ALA A 561 -6.30 -29.10 12.47
CA ALA A 561 -6.45 -30.55 12.44
C ALA A 561 -7.83 -30.98 12.97
N ALA A 562 -8.26 -30.44 14.11
CA ALA A 562 -9.56 -30.71 14.69
C ALA A 562 -10.72 -30.25 13.77
N LEU A 563 -10.57 -29.10 13.09
CA LEU A 563 -11.55 -28.62 12.11
C LEU A 563 -11.65 -29.58 10.91
N LEU A 564 -10.53 -30.07 10.39
CA LEU A 564 -10.52 -31.04 9.29
C LEU A 564 -11.17 -32.36 9.69
N GLU A 565 -10.84 -32.90 10.86
CA GLU A 565 -11.48 -34.11 11.41
C GLU A 565 -12.99 -33.92 11.57
N PHE A 566 -13.42 -32.74 12.02
CA PHE A 566 -14.82 -32.41 12.17
C PHE A 566 -15.55 -32.39 10.83
N ILE A 567 -15.02 -31.66 9.83
CA ILE A 567 -15.60 -31.54 8.48
C ILE A 567 -15.59 -32.88 7.74
N ALA A 568 -14.49 -33.64 7.84
CA ALA A 568 -14.31 -34.93 7.20
C ALA A 568 -15.03 -36.07 7.93
N ALA A 569 -15.73 -35.78 9.03
CA ALA A 569 -16.41 -36.78 9.84
C ALA A 569 -15.49 -37.90 10.41
N GLY A 570 -14.18 -37.66 10.49
CA GLY A 570 -13.16 -38.65 10.84
C GLY A 570 -12.59 -39.45 9.65
N ASP A 571 -13.09 -39.22 8.43
CA ASP A 571 -12.62 -39.88 7.22
C ASP A 571 -11.28 -39.30 6.75
N ARG A 572 -10.21 -40.07 6.98
CA ARG A 572 -8.85 -39.71 6.58
C ARG A 572 -8.68 -39.55 5.07
N THR A 573 -9.50 -40.22 4.25
CA THR A 573 -9.45 -40.08 2.79
C THR A 573 -9.95 -38.71 2.34
N ILE A 574 -10.97 -38.16 3.01
CA ILE A 574 -11.46 -36.79 2.77
C ILE A 574 -10.40 -35.78 3.21
N ILE A 575 -9.73 -35.98 4.35
CA ILE A 575 -8.66 -35.08 4.80
C ILE A 575 -7.50 -35.07 3.80
N ALA A 576 -7.08 -36.24 3.32
CA ALA A 576 -6.03 -36.34 2.29
C ALA A 576 -6.45 -35.68 0.96
N PHE A 577 -7.72 -35.84 0.57
CA PHE A 577 -8.27 -35.14 -0.58
C PHE A 577 -8.27 -33.61 -0.39
N LEU A 578 -8.71 -33.10 0.76
CA LEU A 578 -8.70 -31.66 1.06
C LEU A 578 -7.27 -31.09 1.05
N GLN A 579 -6.29 -31.85 1.55
CA GLN A 579 -4.88 -31.49 1.45
C GLN A 579 -4.44 -31.29 0.00
N THR A 580 -4.72 -32.30 -0.83
CA THR A 580 -4.38 -32.29 -2.26
C THR A 580 -5.15 -31.19 -3.00
N TRP A 581 -6.43 -30.97 -2.66
CA TRP A 581 -7.29 -29.94 -3.24
C TRP A 581 -6.78 -28.53 -2.94
N PHE A 582 -6.49 -28.20 -1.69
CA PHE A 582 -5.98 -26.87 -1.33
C PHE A 582 -4.53 -26.67 -1.76
N GLY A 583 -3.74 -27.74 -1.87
CA GLY A 583 -2.43 -27.70 -2.52
C GLY A 583 -2.52 -27.41 -4.02
N TYR A 584 -3.44 -28.07 -4.74
CA TYR A 584 -3.74 -27.78 -6.15
C TYR A 584 -4.18 -26.32 -6.35
N CYS A 585 -5.01 -25.79 -5.46
CA CYS A 585 -5.43 -24.37 -5.47
C CYS A 585 -4.26 -23.38 -5.29
N MET A 586 -3.08 -23.81 -4.82
CA MET A 586 -1.88 -22.96 -4.76
C MET A 586 -1.18 -22.83 -6.11
N THR A 587 -1.40 -23.79 -7.01
CA THR A 587 -0.77 -23.82 -8.33
C THR A 587 -1.47 -22.86 -9.28
N GLY A 588 -0.79 -22.46 -10.35
CA GLY A 588 -1.43 -21.71 -11.44
C GLY A 588 -2.20 -22.59 -12.42
N HIS A 589 -2.44 -23.87 -12.12
CA HIS A 589 -3.08 -24.82 -13.02
C HIS A 589 -4.59 -24.90 -12.77
N ALA A 590 -5.36 -24.94 -13.85
CA ALA A 590 -6.80 -25.23 -13.84
C ALA A 590 -7.16 -26.57 -14.55
N ARG A 591 -6.16 -27.43 -14.81
CA ARG A 591 -6.24 -28.61 -15.68
C ARG A 591 -7.17 -29.73 -15.22
N GLU A 592 -7.55 -29.75 -13.95
CA GLU A 592 -8.50 -30.73 -13.41
C GLU A 592 -9.93 -30.49 -13.88
N HIS A 593 -10.23 -29.28 -14.38
CA HIS A 593 -11.57 -28.85 -14.78
C HIS A 593 -12.61 -29.17 -13.71
N ARG A 594 -12.29 -28.92 -12.43
CA ARG A 594 -13.15 -29.23 -11.29
C ARG A 594 -13.31 -28.03 -10.35
N ALA A 595 -14.43 -28.02 -9.64
CA ALA A 595 -14.71 -27.14 -8.51
C ALA A 595 -15.28 -27.96 -7.35
N LEU A 596 -14.94 -27.55 -6.13
CA LEU A 596 -15.43 -28.19 -4.90
C LEU A 596 -16.58 -27.37 -4.34
N VAL A 597 -17.67 -28.04 -3.97
CA VAL A 597 -18.84 -27.45 -3.35
C VAL A 597 -19.00 -28.07 -1.96
N LEU A 598 -18.71 -27.25 -0.94
CA LEU A 598 -18.96 -27.58 0.45
C LEU A 598 -20.42 -27.24 0.77
N VAL A 599 -21.23 -28.25 1.07
CA VAL A 599 -22.67 -28.08 1.35
C VAL A 599 -22.99 -28.49 2.77
N GLY A 600 -23.80 -27.70 3.48
CA GLY A 600 -24.37 -28.09 4.77
C GLY A 600 -24.89 -26.90 5.55
N PRO A 601 -25.57 -27.10 6.69
CA PRO A 601 -26.15 -26.01 7.47
C PRO A 601 -25.12 -24.96 7.92
N GLY A 602 -25.61 -23.79 8.31
CA GLY A 602 -24.77 -22.74 8.89
C GLY A 602 -24.07 -23.23 10.17
N GLY A 603 -22.85 -22.73 10.42
CA GLY A 603 -22.10 -23.05 11.64
C GLY A 603 -21.26 -24.34 11.59
N ASN A 604 -21.21 -25.05 10.47
CA ASN A 604 -20.48 -26.32 10.32
C ASN A 604 -18.98 -26.19 9.97
N GLY A 605 -18.37 -25.01 10.15
CA GLY A 605 -16.93 -24.81 9.93
C GLY A 605 -16.47 -24.58 8.47
N LYS A 606 -17.36 -24.70 7.47
CA LYS A 606 -17.03 -24.42 6.04
C LYS A 606 -16.40 -23.05 5.83
N GLY A 607 -17.04 -22.00 6.36
CA GLY A 607 -16.57 -20.63 6.25
C GLY A 607 -15.21 -20.44 6.94
N SER A 608 -15.04 -21.01 8.14
CA SER A 608 -13.77 -20.96 8.88
C SER A 608 -12.62 -21.59 8.08
N LEU A 609 -12.85 -22.74 7.44
CA LEU A 609 -11.87 -23.41 6.57
C LEU A 609 -11.51 -22.55 5.35
N LEU A 610 -12.49 -22.06 4.59
CA LEU A 610 -12.21 -21.27 3.39
C LEU A 610 -11.54 -19.93 3.72
N ASN A 611 -11.96 -19.29 4.80
CA ASN A 611 -11.41 -18.00 5.22
C ASN A 611 -9.95 -18.12 5.66
N ILE A 612 -9.56 -19.17 6.40
CA ILE A 612 -8.16 -19.34 6.80
C ILE A 612 -7.27 -19.66 5.59
N ILE A 613 -7.72 -20.55 4.69
CA ILE A 613 -6.96 -20.91 3.47
C ILE A 613 -6.79 -19.68 2.57
N GLN A 614 -7.85 -18.91 2.34
CA GLN A 614 -7.78 -17.68 1.56
C GLN A 614 -6.81 -16.67 2.19
N LYS A 615 -6.91 -16.46 3.52
CA LYS A 615 -6.04 -15.54 4.24
C LYS A 615 -4.57 -15.95 4.13
N ILE A 616 -4.25 -17.25 4.23
CA ILE A 616 -2.90 -17.79 4.05
C ILE A 616 -2.39 -17.56 2.63
N LEU A 617 -3.23 -17.82 1.62
CA LEU A 617 -2.90 -17.60 0.21
C LEU A 617 -2.65 -16.13 -0.13
N GLY A 618 -3.03 -15.19 0.74
CA GLY A 618 -2.74 -13.78 0.57
C GLY A 618 -3.27 -13.27 -0.77
N SER A 619 -2.40 -12.65 -1.58
CA SER A 619 -2.82 -12.12 -2.87
C SER A 619 -3.03 -13.18 -3.96
N TYR A 620 -2.81 -14.47 -3.69
CA TYR A 620 -3.24 -15.56 -4.57
C TYR A 620 -4.73 -15.93 -4.42
N GLY A 621 -5.37 -15.56 -3.31
CA GLY A 621 -6.77 -15.88 -3.00
C GLY A 621 -7.71 -14.69 -3.17
N THR A 622 -8.95 -14.94 -3.60
CA THR A 622 -10.01 -13.91 -3.65
C THR A 622 -11.42 -14.48 -3.42
N VAL A 623 -12.39 -13.60 -3.16
CA VAL A 623 -13.82 -13.94 -3.08
C VAL A 623 -14.50 -13.45 -4.36
N ALA A 624 -15.18 -14.34 -5.07
CA ALA A 624 -16.05 -13.95 -6.17
C ALA A 624 -17.49 -13.74 -5.68
N SER A 625 -18.17 -12.75 -6.28
CA SER A 625 -19.59 -12.54 -6.09
C SER A 625 -20.38 -13.76 -6.57
N SER A 626 -21.36 -14.22 -5.78
CA SER A 626 -22.27 -15.30 -6.19
C SER A 626 -23.01 -14.96 -7.49
N ALA A 627 -23.28 -13.68 -7.75
CA ALA A 627 -23.92 -13.18 -8.96
C ALA A 627 -23.18 -13.57 -10.25
N THR A 628 -21.85 -13.70 -10.21
CA THR A 628 -21.00 -14.11 -11.34
C THR A 628 -21.49 -15.43 -11.98
N PHE A 629 -22.04 -16.33 -11.15
CA PHE A 629 -22.49 -17.66 -11.55
C PHE A 629 -24.01 -17.76 -11.81
N LEU A 630 -24.75 -16.66 -11.68
CA LEU A 630 -26.21 -16.63 -11.85
C LEU A 630 -26.62 -16.21 -13.26
N GLY A 631 -27.83 -16.59 -13.67
CA GLY A 631 -28.31 -16.56 -15.06
C GLY A 631 -28.76 -15.21 -15.66
N SER A 632 -28.30 -14.04 -15.19
CA SER A 632 -28.65 -12.76 -15.84
C SER A 632 -27.51 -12.23 -16.71
N ALA A 633 -27.76 -11.76 -17.93
CA ALA A 633 -26.73 -11.31 -18.87
C ALA A 633 -26.48 -9.78 -18.80
N SER A 634 -25.85 -9.28 -17.74
CA SER A 634 -25.42 -7.87 -17.61
C SER A 634 -23.90 -7.68 -17.83
N GLU A 635 -23.48 -6.45 -18.18
CA GLU A 635 -22.06 -6.07 -18.34
C GLU A 635 -21.23 -6.30 -17.06
N ARG A 636 -21.86 -6.16 -15.89
CA ARG A 636 -21.25 -6.39 -14.57
C ARG A 636 -20.56 -7.75 -14.42
N HIS A 637 -21.04 -8.78 -15.12
CA HIS A 637 -20.45 -10.12 -15.04
C HIS A 637 -19.12 -10.22 -15.78
N SER A 638 -18.96 -9.48 -16.88
CA SER A 638 -17.69 -9.45 -17.61
C SER A 638 -16.61 -8.75 -16.78
N GLU A 639 -17.01 -7.77 -15.96
CA GLU A 639 -16.13 -7.09 -15.01
C GLU A 639 -15.77 -7.99 -13.82
N ASP A 640 -16.76 -8.69 -13.26
CA ASP A 640 -16.55 -9.66 -12.18
C ASP A 640 -15.56 -10.77 -12.59
N VAL A 641 -15.65 -11.26 -13.84
CA VAL A 641 -14.72 -12.27 -14.38
C VAL A 641 -13.32 -11.69 -14.63
N ASP A 642 -13.23 -10.47 -15.15
CA ASP A 642 -11.93 -9.81 -15.37
C ASP A 642 -11.19 -9.58 -14.04
N ALA A 643 -11.92 -9.28 -12.96
CA ALA A 643 -11.37 -9.12 -11.62
C ALA A 643 -10.76 -10.41 -11.03
N LEU A 644 -11.07 -11.59 -11.57
CA LEU A 644 -10.49 -12.87 -11.15
C LEU A 644 -9.13 -13.16 -11.80
N ARG A 645 -8.70 -12.34 -12.76
CA ARG A 645 -7.44 -12.55 -13.50
C ARG A 645 -6.23 -12.62 -12.56
N GLY A 646 -5.44 -13.68 -12.72
CA GLY A 646 -4.19 -13.90 -11.99
C GLY A 646 -4.36 -14.36 -10.53
N PHE A 647 -5.59 -14.63 -10.07
CA PHE A 647 -5.82 -15.36 -8.82
C PHE A 647 -5.71 -16.87 -9.06
N ARG A 648 -5.38 -17.63 -8.01
CA ARG A 648 -5.24 -19.10 -8.04
C ARG A 648 -6.32 -19.81 -7.25
N PHE A 649 -6.83 -19.17 -6.19
CA PHE A 649 -7.91 -19.70 -5.39
C PHE A 649 -9.08 -18.71 -5.33
N VAL A 650 -10.26 -19.15 -5.74
CA VAL A 650 -11.46 -18.31 -5.71
C VAL A 650 -12.53 -18.98 -4.87
N THR A 651 -12.91 -18.31 -3.79
CA THR A 651 -14.02 -18.76 -2.94
C THR A 651 -15.32 -18.08 -3.34
N VAL A 652 -16.43 -18.79 -3.22
CA VAL A 652 -17.77 -18.23 -3.40
C VAL A 652 -18.60 -18.58 -2.17
N GLN A 653 -19.07 -17.56 -1.47
CA GLN A 653 -19.89 -17.72 -0.25
C GLN A 653 -21.26 -17.09 -0.49
N GLU A 654 -22.29 -17.56 0.24
CA GLU A 654 -23.61 -16.91 0.30
C GLU A 654 -24.38 -16.83 -1.04
N VAL A 655 -24.52 -17.96 -1.73
CA VAL A 655 -25.51 -18.06 -2.82
C VAL A 655 -26.92 -18.03 -2.21
N PRO A 656 -27.81 -17.10 -2.60
CA PRO A 656 -29.17 -17.06 -2.06
C PRO A 656 -29.90 -18.39 -2.28
N PRO A 657 -30.65 -18.90 -1.28
CA PRO A 657 -31.41 -20.14 -1.44
C PRO A 657 -32.33 -20.08 -2.66
N GLY A 658 -32.36 -21.16 -3.45
CA GLY A 658 -33.16 -21.25 -4.68
C GLY A 658 -32.56 -20.52 -5.90
N SER A 659 -31.36 -19.94 -5.79
CA SER A 659 -30.68 -19.35 -6.94
C SER A 659 -30.30 -20.42 -7.97
N LYS A 660 -30.57 -20.13 -9.25
CA LYS A 660 -30.26 -21.01 -10.36
C LYS A 660 -28.86 -20.73 -10.90
N TRP A 661 -28.03 -21.76 -10.93
CA TRP A 661 -26.69 -21.68 -11.49
C TRP A 661 -26.72 -21.69 -13.02
N SER A 662 -25.90 -20.82 -13.62
CA SER A 662 -25.68 -20.81 -15.07
C SER A 662 -24.63 -21.85 -15.43
N GLN A 663 -25.07 -22.96 -16.04
CA GLN A 663 -24.19 -24.05 -16.46
C GLN A 663 -23.19 -23.60 -17.53
N GLN A 664 -23.64 -22.78 -18.48
CA GLN A 664 -22.75 -22.21 -19.49
C GLN A 664 -21.60 -21.41 -18.87
N ARG A 665 -21.87 -20.65 -17.80
CA ARG A 665 -20.82 -19.89 -17.11
C ARG A 665 -19.91 -20.78 -16.29
N LEU A 666 -20.47 -21.70 -15.51
CA LEU A 666 -19.65 -22.64 -14.75
C LEU A 666 -18.73 -23.45 -15.66
N THR A 667 -19.25 -23.95 -16.79
CA THR A 667 -18.44 -24.73 -17.72
C THR A 667 -17.37 -23.90 -18.44
N SER A 668 -17.66 -22.62 -18.73
CA SER A 668 -16.69 -21.67 -19.30
C SER A 668 -15.61 -21.26 -18.30
N LEU A 669 -15.97 -20.95 -17.05
CA LEU A 669 -15.05 -20.52 -16.00
C LEU A 669 -14.22 -21.68 -15.43
N ILE A 670 -14.79 -22.89 -15.36
CA ILE A 670 -14.11 -24.13 -14.96
C ILE A 670 -13.60 -24.81 -16.24
N SER A 671 -12.63 -24.17 -16.87
CA SER A 671 -11.97 -24.63 -18.09
C SER A 671 -10.50 -24.19 -18.11
N THR A 672 -9.75 -24.70 -19.08
CA THR A 672 -8.41 -24.20 -19.43
C THR A 672 -8.44 -23.39 -20.73
N ASP A 673 -9.63 -23.08 -21.25
CA ASP A 673 -9.79 -22.35 -22.50
C ASP A 673 -9.66 -20.84 -22.25
N PRO A 674 -9.18 -20.04 -23.22
CA PRO A 674 -9.13 -18.60 -23.08
C PRO A 674 -10.51 -17.99 -22.83
N ILE A 675 -10.62 -17.19 -21.77
CA ILE A 675 -11.82 -16.44 -21.41
C ILE A 675 -11.67 -15.00 -21.89
N THR A 676 -12.66 -14.51 -22.63
CA THR A 676 -12.78 -13.09 -22.97
C THR A 676 -13.53 -12.35 -21.87
N ALA A 677 -12.87 -11.36 -21.26
CA ALA A 677 -13.47 -10.49 -20.26
C ALA A 677 -13.19 -9.01 -20.58
N ARG A 678 -13.89 -8.12 -19.88
CA ARG A 678 -13.80 -6.67 -20.08
C ARG A 678 -13.92 -6.01 -18.71
N GLY A 679 -12.86 -5.36 -18.26
CA GLY A 679 -12.90 -4.48 -17.10
C GLY A 679 -13.68 -3.19 -17.37
N LEU A 680 -14.08 -2.52 -16.30
CA LEU A 680 -14.88 -1.29 -16.35
C LEU A 680 -14.15 -0.21 -17.18
N TYR A 681 -14.78 0.27 -18.26
CA TYR A 681 -14.23 1.21 -19.24
C TYR A 681 -12.97 0.75 -20.00
N GLN A 682 -12.62 -0.55 -19.96
CA GLN A 682 -11.46 -1.10 -20.67
C GLN A 682 -11.85 -1.84 -21.95
N ALA A 683 -10.86 -2.17 -22.79
CA ALA A 683 -11.06 -3.04 -23.95
C ALA A 683 -11.24 -4.50 -23.50
N ARG A 684 -11.88 -5.32 -24.35
CA ARG A 684 -11.96 -6.76 -24.12
C ARG A 684 -10.57 -7.38 -24.25
N THR A 685 -10.23 -8.26 -23.31
CA THR A 685 -8.97 -8.99 -23.33
C THR A 685 -9.22 -10.47 -23.04
N ASN A 686 -8.36 -11.32 -23.60
CA ASN A 686 -8.40 -12.76 -23.37
C ASN A 686 -7.36 -13.15 -22.32
N PHE A 687 -7.69 -14.12 -21.47
CA PHE A 687 -6.72 -14.77 -20.59
C PHE A 687 -7.08 -16.23 -20.32
N ILE A 688 -6.08 -17.01 -19.94
CA ILE A 688 -6.27 -18.40 -19.53
C ILE A 688 -6.56 -18.40 -18.02
N PRO A 689 -7.60 -19.09 -17.55
CA PRO A 689 -7.88 -19.23 -16.12
C PRO A 689 -6.73 -19.90 -15.37
N THR A 690 -6.28 -19.26 -14.29
CA THR A 690 -5.31 -19.82 -13.34
C THR A 690 -5.94 -20.21 -12.02
N PHE A 691 -7.24 -19.98 -11.86
CA PHE A 691 -7.97 -20.15 -10.61
C PHE A 691 -8.77 -21.45 -10.54
N VAL A 692 -8.93 -21.93 -9.31
CA VAL A 692 -9.81 -23.05 -8.94
C VAL A 692 -10.89 -22.55 -7.98
N PHE A 693 -12.14 -22.96 -8.22
CA PHE A 693 -13.27 -22.53 -7.41
C PHE A 693 -13.56 -23.48 -6.24
N THR A 694 -13.79 -22.90 -5.06
CA THR A 694 -14.41 -23.61 -3.93
C THR A 694 -15.61 -22.85 -3.40
N PHE A 695 -16.77 -23.49 -3.44
CA PHE A 695 -18.05 -22.93 -3.03
C PHE A 695 -18.38 -23.36 -1.60
N ALA A 696 -18.83 -22.43 -0.75
CA ALA A 696 -19.45 -22.75 0.53
C ALA A 696 -20.93 -22.38 0.48
N MET A 697 -21.79 -23.38 0.65
CA MET A 697 -23.24 -23.24 0.49
C MET A 697 -24.00 -23.82 1.67
N ASN A 698 -25.09 -23.14 2.06
CA ASN A 698 -25.97 -23.62 3.12
C ASN A 698 -26.94 -24.70 2.63
N THR A 699 -27.38 -24.55 1.38
CA THR A 699 -28.28 -25.49 0.71
C THR A 699 -27.68 -25.91 -0.63
N ARG A 700 -28.09 -27.08 -1.10
CA ARG A 700 -27.65 -27.62 -2.40
C ARG A 700 -28.01 -26.63 -3.53
N PRO A 701 -27.09 -26.31 -4.45
CA PRO A 701 -27.39 -25.44 -5.58
C PRO A 701 -28.43 -26.08 -6.50
N ARG A 702 -29.30 -25.26 -7.11
CA ARG A 702 -30.29 -25.75 -8.07
C ARG A 702 -29.74 -25.68 -9.49
N LEU A 703 -29.85 -26.78 -10.22
CA LEU A 703 -29.44 -26.90 -11.61
C LEU A 703 -30.68 -26.99 -12.50
N ALA A 704 -30.72 -26.21 -13.58
CA ALA A 704 -31.81 -26.29 -14.56
C ALA A 704 -31.84 -27.62 -15.33
N ARG A 705 -30.69 -28.29 -15.43
CA ARG A 705 -30.47 -29.57 -16.11
C ARG A 705 -29.22 -30.22 -15.55
N VAL A 706 -29.14 -31.54 -15.54
CA VAL A 706 -27.88 -32.22 -15.26
C VAL A 706 -27.35 -32.81 -16.57
N ASP A 707 -26.13 -32.44 -16.96
CA ASP A 707 -25.44 -32.98 -18.13
C ASP A 707 -24.06 -33.54 -17.77
N ALA A 708 -23.43 -34.26 -18.71
CA ALA A 708 -22.11 -34.82 -18.50
C ALA A 708 -21.02 -33.75 -18.24
N ALA A 709 -21.24 -32.52 -18.70
CA ALA A 709 -20.26 -31.44 -18.57
C ALA A 709 -20.22 -30.87 -17.15
N ILE A 710 -21.37 -30.71 -16.49
CA ILE A 710 -21.48 -30.30 -15.09
C ILE A 710 -21.13 -31.45 -14.15
N ARG A 711 -21.56 -32.68 -14.45
CA ARG A 711 -21.22 -33.89 -13.66
C ARG A 711 -19.71 -34.09 -13.51
N ARG A 712 -18.92 -33.78 -14.55
CA ARG A 712 -17.45 -33.86 -14.51
C ARG A 712 -16.78 -32.74 -13.71
N ARG A 713 -17.45 -31.57 -13.58
CA ARG A 713 -16.88 -30.35 -12.99
C ARG A 713 -17.16 -30.19 -11.51
N LEU A 714 -18.34 -30.55 -11.01
CA LEU A 714 -18.68 -30.30 -9.61
C LEU A 714 -18.37 -31.52 -8.73
N LEU A 715 -17.64 -31.28 -7.65
CA LEU A 715 -17.44 -32.22 -6.55
C LEU A 715 -18.22 -31.74 -5.34
N ILE A 716 -19.09 -32.58 -4.79
CA ILE A 716 -19.92 -32.25 -3.63
C ILE A 716 -19.33 -32.91 -2.38
N LEU A 717 -19.00 -32.08 -1.38
CA LEU A 717 -18.66 -32.53 -0.04
C LEU A 717 -19.71 -32.03 0.93
N GLU A 718 -20.47 -32.96 1.51
CA GLU A 718 -21.51 -32.65 2.48
C GLU A 718 -20.97 -32.67 3.91
N THR A 719 -21.40 -31.70 4.70
CA THR A 719 -21.07 -31.58 6.12
C THR A 719 -22.31 -31.15 6.89
N ASP A 720 -23.04 -32.11 7.43
CA ASP A 720 -24.25 -31.96 8.23
C ASP A 720 -23.99 -31.62 9.70
N ARG A 721 -22.75 -31.83 10.17
CA ARG A 721 -22.34 -31.61 11.56
C ARG A 721 -22.30 -30.14 11.93
N VAL A 722 -22.90 -29.78 13.05
CA VAL A 722 -22.80 -28.44 13.68
C VAL A 722 -22.19 -28.62 15.07
N PRO A 723 -21.12 -27.89 15.42
CA PRO A 723 -20.51 -28.00 16.73
C PRO A 723 -21.48 -27.52 17.80
N SER A 724 -21.61 -28.29 18.89
CA SER A 724 -22.51 -27.97 20.01
C SER A 724 -22.12 -26.68 20.73
N LYS A 725 -20.82 -26.36 20.73
CA LYS A 725 -20.26 -25.11 21.28
C LYS A 725 -19.23 -24.53 20.31
N PRO A 726 -19.60 -23.54 19.48
CA PRO A 726 -18.66 -22.84 18.62
C PRO A 726 -17.58 -22.12 19.45
N ASP A 727 -16.33 -22.23 19.02
CA ASP A 727 -15.21 -21.46 19.60
C ASP A 727 -15.08 -20.12 18.84
N PRO A 728 -15.41 -18.97 19.46
CA PRO A 728 -15.36 -17.68 18.79
C PRO A 728 -13.93 -17.23 18.45
N GLU A 729 -12.92 -17.76 19.13
CA GLU A 729 -11.50 -17.43 18.91
C GLU A 729 -10.81 -18.39 17.92
N LEU A 730 -11.57 -19.33 17.34
CA LEU A 730 -11.03 -20.30 16.39
C LEU A 730 -10.31 -19.63 15.20
N PRO A 731 -10.81 -18.53 14.60
CA PRO A 731 -10.10 -17.84 13.53
C PRO A 731 -8.71 -17.32 13.95
N GLU A 732 -8.60 -16.71 15.13
CA GLU A 732 -7.34 -16.20 15.67
C GLU A 732 -6.38 -17.33 16.02
N LYS A 733 -6.89 -18.44 16.59
CA LYS A 733 -6.10 -19.63 16.92
C LYS A 733 -5.51 -20.25 15.66
N MET A 734 -6.31 -20.49 14.62
CA MET A 734 -5.83 -21.02 13.35
C MET A 734 -4.88 -20.05 12.62
N TRP A 735 -5.06 -18.73 12.79
CA TRP A 735 -4.11 -17.77 12.23
C TRP A 735 -2.72 -17.87 12.83
N ARG A 736 -2.58 -18.22 14.12
CA ARG A 736 -1.28 -18.51 14.73
C ARG A 736 -0.63 -19.78 14.14
N GLU A 737 -1.44 -20.70 13.64
CA GLU A 737 -1.02 -21.96 13.00
C GLU A 737 -0.74 -21.80 11.50
N ALA A 738 -0.91 -20.59 10.93
CA ALA A 738 -0.85 -20.34 9.50
C ALA A 738 0.42 -20.84 8.79
N PRO A 739 1.64 -20.72 9.37
CA PRO A 739 2.86 -21.30 8.76
C PRO A 739 2.81 -22.83 8.63
N ALA A 740 2.21 -23.53 9.60
CA ALA A 740 2.03 -24.98 9.59
C ALA A 740 0.96 -25.41 8.58
N ILE A 741 -0.14 -24.67 8.50
CA ILE A 741 -1.21 -24.89 7.53
C ILE A 741 -0.68 -24.65 6.10
N LEU A 742 0.14 -23.62 5.86
CA LEU A 742 0.77 -23.39 4.57
C LEU A 742 1.70 -24.55 4.18
N ARG A 743 2.50 -25.06 5.12
CA ARG A 743 3.32 -26.25 4.89
C ARG A 743 2.47 -27.47 4.54
N TRP A 744 1.34 -27.67 5.23
CA TRP A 744 0.38 -28.73 4.93
C TRP A 744 -0.19 -28.62 3.50
N MET A 745 -0.49 -27.40 3.04
CA MET A 745 -0.95 -27.16 1.67
C MET A 745 0.15 -27.44 0.64
N LEU A 746 1.40 -27.05 0.90
CA LEU A 746 2.53 -27.33 0.01
C LEU A 746 2.80 -28.84 -0.13
N ASP A 747 2.72 -29.59 0.99
CA ASP A 747 2.76 -31.05 0.95
C ASP A 747 1.63 -31.61 0.05
N GLY A 748 0.45 -30.99 0.10
CA GLY A 748 -0.68 -31.31 -0.78
C GLY A 748 -0.44 -30.98 -2.25
N ALA A 749 0.24 -29.88 -2.55
CA ALA A 749 0.59 -29.50 -3.91
C ALA A 749 1.57 -30.50 -4.53
N ALA A 750 2.61 -30.89 -3.79
CA ALA A 750 3.56 -31.92 -4.21
C ALA A 750 2.88 -33.27 -4.46
N ARG A 751 1.93 -33.68 -3.60
CA ARG A 751 1.11 -34.87 -3.82
C ARG A 751 0.29 -34.77 -5.10
N TRP A 752 -0.32 -33.62 -5.36
CA TRP A 752 -1.07 -33.39 -6.60
C TRP A 752 -0.18 -33.50 -7.84
N TYR A 753 1.06 -32.99 -7.82
CA TYR A 753 2.00 -33.18 -8.93
C TYR A 753 2.37 -34.66 -9.15
N ALA A 754 2.51 -35.43 -8.07
CA ALA A 754 2.89 -36.84 -8.14
C ALA A 754 1.74 -37.76 -8.58
N GLU A 755 0.52 -37.51 -8.10
CA GLU A 755 -0.59 -38.47 -8.16
C GLU A 755 -1.86 -37.91 -8.84
N GLY A 756 -1.95 -36.59 -9.01
CA GLY A 756 -3.19 -35.91 -9.44
C GLY A 756 -4.25 -35.87 -8.34
N LEU A 757 -5.49 -35.53 -8.72
CA LEU A 757 -6.63 -35.55 -7.79
C LEU A 757 -7.21 -36.96 -7.62
N SER A 758 -6.92 -37.59 -6.48
CA SER A 758 -7.60 -38.81 -6.04
C SER A 758 -8.89 -38.47 -5.28
N ILE A 759 -10.05 -38.69 -5.92
CA ILE A 759 -11.36 -38.33 -5.36
C ILE A 759 -11.90 -39.49 -4.50
N PRO A 760 -12.15 -39.28 -3.19
CA PRO A 760 -12.71 -40.28 -2.29
C PRO A 760 -14.09 -40.81 -2.73
N HIS A 761 -14.40 -42.05 -2.36
CA HIS A 761 -15.70 -42.66 -2.66
C HIS A 761 -16.85 -41.82 -2.09
N ALA A 762 -16.75 -41.36 -0.83
CA ALA A 762 -17.77 -40.55 -0.18
C ALA A 762 -18.12 -39.27 -0.97
N ILE A 763 -17.11 -38.61 -1.56
CA ILE A 763 -17.33 -37.40 -2.39
C ILE A 763 -17.95 -37.77 -3.74
N LYS A 764 -17.53 -38.88 -4.37
CA LYS A 764 -18.13 -39.37 -5.63
C LYS A 764 -19.61 -39.70 -5.43
N GLU A 765 -19.92 -40.45 -4.38
CA GLU A 765 -21.28 -40.86 -4.02
C GLU A 765 -22.15 -39.65 -3.68
N ALA A 766 -21.67 -38.72 -2.84
CA ALA A 766 -22.40 -37.50 -2.53
C ALA A 766 -22.66 -36.63 -3.78
N SER A 767 -21.70 -36.57 -4.70
CA SER A 767 -21.85 -35.85 -5.96
C SER A 767 -22.92 -36.51 -6.85
N GLU A 768 -22.88 -37.83 -6.99
CA GLU A 768 -23.86 -38.56 -7.81
C GLU A 768 -25.27 -38.46 -7.22
N ASN A 769 -25.42 -38.63 -5.90
CA ASN A 769 -26.69 -38.44 -5.20
C ASN A 769 -27.26 -37.03 -5.39
N TYR A 770 -26.39 -36.01 -5.40
CA TYR A 770 -26.80 -34.64 -5.71
C TYR A 770 -27.32 -34.50 -7.15
N PHE A 771 -26.60 -35.06 -8.12
CA PHE A 771 -26.98 -35.00 -9.53
C PHE A 771 -28.26 -35.78 -9.83
N GLU A 772 -28.45 -36.95 -9.24
CA GLU A 772 -29.69 -37.73 -9.35
C GLU A 772 -30.88 -36.98 -8.76
N ALA A 773 -30.71 -36.31 -7.61
CA ALA A 773 -31.77 -35.52 -6.99
C ALA A 773 -32.17 -34.28 -7.82
N GLU A 774 -31.23 -33.69 -8.57
CA GLU A 774 -31.48 -32.57 -9.46
C GLU A 774 -31.98 -32.98 -10.86
N ASP A 775 -31.74 -34.22 -11.29
CA ASP A 775 -32.22 -34.74 -12.57
C ASP A 775 -33.70 -35.13 -12.50
N VAL A 776 -34.55 -34.14 -12.78
CA VAL A 776 -36.00 -34.25 -12.67
C VAL A 776 -36.67 -35.14 -13.71
N VAL A 777 -36.05 -35.37 -14.86
CA VAL A 777 -36.70 -36.09 -15.97
C VAL A 777 -36.85 -37.59 -15.67
N PRO A 778 -35.80 -38.31 -15.24
CA PRO A 778 -35.93 -39.72 -14.85
C PRO A 778 -36.99 -39.94 -13.76
N ARG A 779 -37.05 -39.05 -12.75
CA ARG A 779 -38.05 -39.12 -11.67
C ARG A 779 -39.48 -38.92 -12.19
N PHE A 780 -39.69 -37.90 -13.02
CA PHE A 780 -40.97 -37.70 -13.69
C PHE A 780 -41.39 -38.93 -14.52
N LEU A 781 -40.47 -39.54 -15.27
CA LEU A 781 -40.77 -40.74 -16.05
C LEU A 781 -41.11 -41.94 -15.16
N ALA A 782 -40.43 -42.09 -14.03
CA ALA A 782 -40.68 -43.17 -13.08
C ALA A 782 -42.03 -43.01 -12.36
N GLU A 783 -42.36 -41.78 -11.94
CA GLU A 783 -43.53 -41.49 -11.11
C GLU A 783 -44.80 -41.28 -11.95
N VAL A 784 -44.71 -40.57 -13.08
CA VAL A 784 -45.89 -40.11 -13.85
C VAL A 784 -46.08 -40.89 -15.15
N CYS A 785 -45.04 -41.56 -15.64
CA CYS A 785 -45.12 -42.32 -16.88
C CYS A 785 -45.00 -43.83 -16.64
N GLU A 786 -45.34 -44.58 -17.67
CA GLU A 786 -45.19 -46.03 -17.73
C GLU A 786 -44.60 -46.41 -19.08
N ALA A 787 -43.50 -47.17 -19.05
CA ALA A 787 -42.85 -47.67 -20.25
C ALA A 787 -43.44 -49.02 -20.64
N GLY A 788 -43.71 -49.23 -21.93
CA GLY A 788 -44.28 -50.48 -22.41
C GLY A 788 -44.40 -50.57 -23.93
N PRO A 789 -44.32 -51.79 -24.51
CA PRO A 789 -44.45 -51.98 -25.94
C PRO A 789 -45.86 -51.54 -26.41
N GLY A 790 -45.90 -50.74 -27.47
CA GLY A 790 -47.15 -50.24 -28.04
C GLY A 790 -47.72 -48.98 -27.37
N PHE A 791 -47.14 -48.50 -26.27
CA PHE A 791 -47.54 -47.24 -25.66
C PHE A 791 -47.09 -46.04 -26.49
N THR A 792 -47.89 -44.97 -26.46
CA THR A 792 -47.57 -43.70 -27.11
C THR A 792 -48.03 -42.53 -26.26
N VAL A 793 -47.27 -41.44 -26.30
CA VAL A 793 -47.60 -40.19 -25.61
C VAL A 793 -47.32 -38.99 -26.49
N THR A 794 -48.19 -37.98 -26.47
CA THR A 794 -47.96 -36.72 -27.20
C THR A 794 -47.01 -35.80 -26.44
N ASN A 795 -46.28 -34.96 -27.17
CA ASN A 795 -45.47 -33.91 -26.56
C ASN A 795 -46.29 -32.98 -25.66
N ASP A 796 -47.54 -32.70 -26.02
CA ASP A 796 -48.42 -31.82 -25.24
C ASP A 796 -48.89 -32.48 -23.95
N ALA A 797 -49.16 -33.79 -23.96
CA ALA A 797 -49.45 -34.54 -22.75
C ALA A 797 -48.23 -34.59 -21.81
N LEU A 798 -47.04 -34.86 -22.35
CA LEU A 798 -45.79 -34.84 -21.58
C LEU A 798 -45.53 -33.48 -20.95
N LYS A 799 -45.61 -32.40 -21.73
CA LYS A 799 -45.37 -31.04 -21.22
C LYS A 799 -46.34 -30.62 -20.12
N ARG A 800 -47.63 -30.91 -20.28
CA ARG A 800 -48.66 -30.60 -19.27
C ARG A 800 -48.41 -31.37 -17.98
N ASN A 801 -48.33 -32.69 -18.06
CA ASN A 801 -48.12 -33.54 -16.89
C ASN A 801 -46.78 -33.25 -16.20
N PHE A 802 -45.74 -32.90 -16.96
CA PHE A 802 -44.46 -32.50 -16.39
C PHE A 802 -44.54 -31.15 -15.65
N ALA A 803 -45.25 -30.17 -16.22
CA ALA A 803 -45.49 -28.89 -15.53
C ALA A 803 -46.26 -29.09 -14.22
N ASP A 804 -47.31 -29.91 -14.25
CA ASP A 804 -48.11 -30.22 -13.06
C ASP A 804 -47.30 -30.97 -12.00
N TRP A 805 -46.48 -31.94 -12.43
CA TRP A 805 -45.58 -32.68 -11.54
C TRP A 805 -44.49 -31.78 -10.93
N LEU A 806 -43.88 -30.87 -11.71
CA LEU A 806 -42.92 -29.90 -11.18
C LEU A 806 -43.56 -29.02 -10.09
N VAL A 807 -44.80 -28.59 -10.27
CA VAL A 807 -45.54 -27.83 -9.25
C VAL A 807 -45.77 -28.65 -7.99
N ARG A 808 -46.14 -29.95 -8.11
CA ARG A 808 -46.29 -30.87 -6.97
C ARG A 808 -44.98 -31.07 -6.21
N GLU A 809 -43.86 -31.17 -6.93
CA GLU A 809 -42.50 -31.24 -6.37
C GLU A 809 -42.00 -29.90 -5.77
N GLY A 810 -42.86 -28.87 -5.71
CA GLY A 810 -42.51 -27.54 -5.21
C GLY A 810 -41.52 -26.79 -6.10
N ARG A 811 -41.29 -27.24 -7.34
CA ARG A 811 -40.42 -26.60 -8.32
C ARG A 811 -41.21 -25.57 -9.11
N ARG A 812 -40.87 -24.28 -8.98
CA ARG A 812 -41.44 -23.17 -9.78
C ARG A 812 -40.72 -22.97 -11.13
N GLU A 813 -40.12 -24.04 -11.65
CA GLU A 813 -39.38 -23.98 -12.91
C GLU A 813 -40.36 -23.96 -14.08
N ASP A 814 -40.04 -23.19 -15.12
CA ASP A 814 -40.78 -23.26 -16.36
C ASP A 814 -40.47 -24.60 -17.03
N ALA A 815 -41.49 -25.47 -17.13
CA ALA A 815 -41.38 -26.78 -17.77
C ALA A 815 -40.84 -26.69 -19.22
N SER A 816 -40.97 -25.54 -19.87
CA SER A 816 -40.42 -25.29 -21.21
C SER A 816 -38.91 -25.07 -21.25
N ALA A 817 -38.27 -24.78 -20.11
CA ALA A 817 -36.81 -24.66 -20.00
C ALA A 817 -36.08 -26.02 -20.10
N ILE A 818 -36.83 -27.13 -19.98
CA ILE A 818 -36.32 -28.49 -20.09
C ILE A 818 -36.77 -29.06 -21.43
N ASP A 819 -35.81 -29.40 -22.30
CA ASP A 819 -36.08 -30.09 -23.58
C ASP A 819 -36.41 -31.57 -23.31
N LEU A 820 -37.63 -31.81 -22.84
CA LEU A 820 -38.19 -33.15 -22.63
C LEU A 820 -37.99 -34.05 -23.87
N PRO A 821 -38.27 -33.59 -25.11
CA PRO A 821 -38.00 -34.40 -26.29
C PRO A 821 -36.55 -34.86 -26.43
N LEU A 822 -35.57 -34.01 -26.14
CA LEU A 822 -34.16 -34.40 -26.18
C LEU A 822 -33.82 -35.41 -25.07
N ALA A 823 -34.32 -35.17 -23.85
CA ALA A 823 -34.09 -36.05 -22.71
C ALA A 823 -34.68 -37.46 -22.91
N LEU A 824 -35.90 -37.56 -23.43
CA LEU A 824 -36.56 -38.81 -23.78
C LEU A 824 -35.82 -39.58 -24.89
N SER A 825 -35.30 -38.86 -25.89
CA SER A 825 -34.51 -39.50 -26.96
C SER A 825 -33.19 -40.06 -26.41
N ALA A 826 -32.55 -39.36 -25.46
CA ALA A 826 -31.33 -39.84 -24.79
C ALA A 826 -31.59 -41.07 -23.91
N GLN A 827 -32.82 -41.22 -23.39
CA GLN A 827 -33.29 -42.39 -22.64
C GLN A 827 -33.75 -43.54 -23.58
N GLY A 828 -33.59 -43.39 -24.89
CA GLY A 828 -33.88 -44.44 -25.88
C GLY A 828 -35.32 -44.48 -26.41
N PHE A 829 -36.18 -43.52 -26.04
CA PHE A 829 -37.54 -43.45 -26.58
C PHE A 829 -37.57 -42.91 -28.02
N GLU A 830 -38.29 -43.61 -28.91
CA GLU A 830 -38.37 -43.27 -30.33
C GLU A 830 -39.37 -42.13 -30.58
N ARG A 831 -38.93 -41.09 -31.31
CA ARG A 831 -39.81 -39.98 -31.74
C ARG A 831 -40.75 -40.44 -32.85
N ILE A 832 -42.03 -40.13 -32.71
CA ILE A 832 -43.07 -40.45 -33.70
C ILE A 832 -43.87 -39.21 -34.11
N LYS A 833 -44.48 -39.27 -35.30
CA LYS A 833 -45.36 -38.23 -35.84
C LYS A 833 -46.58 -38.86 -36.49
N ASP A 834 -47.77 -38.38 -36.14
CA ASP A 834 -49.05 -38.75 -36.76
C ASP A 834 -49.28 -40.28 -36.90
N THR A 835 -48.94 -41.05 -35.86
CA THR A 835 -49.05 -42.53 -35.84
C THR A 835 -49.38 -43.05 -34.44
N GLY A 836 -50.10 -44.17 -34.34
CA GLY A 836 -50.37 -44.87 -33.06
C GLY A 836 -51.50 -44.30 -32.20
N GLY A 837 -52.53 -43.69 -32.81
CA GLY A 837 -53.67 -43.12 -32.06
C GLY A 837 -53.46 -41.70 -31.55
N ILE A 838 -52.31 -41.08 -31.86
CA ILE A 838 -52.03 -39.67 -31.57
C ILE A 838 -51.97 -38.82 -32.85
N ARG A 839 -52.43 -37.57 -32.77
CA ARG A 839 -52.27 -36.55 -33.81
C ARG A 839 -51.20 -35.55 -33.35
N GLY A 840 -50.15 -35.33 -34.15
CA GLY A 840 -49.01 -34.50 -33.80
C GLY A 840 -47.72 -35.27 -33.49
N ARG A 841 -46.79 -34.64 -32.77
CA ARG A 841 -45.48 -35.20 -32.40
C ARG A 841 -45.54 -35.85 -31.02
N GLY A 842 -44.88 -36.98 -30.84
CA GLY A 842 -44.85 -37.72 -29.59
C GLY A 842 -43.73 -38.75 -29.51
N PHE A 843 -43.85 -39.67 -28.57
CA PHE A 843 -42.90 -40.76 -28.34
C PHE A 843 -43.60 -42.12 -28.30
N ARG A 844 -42.92 -43.16 -28.82
CA ARG A 844 -43.33 -44.57 -28.71
C ARG A 844 -42.62 -45.23 -27.52
N GLY A 845 -43.29 -46.20 -26.90
CA GLY A 845 -42.79 -46.98 -25.78
C GLY A 845 -43.12 -46.38 -24.40
N LEU A 846 -43.93 -45.31 -24.35
CA LEU A 846 -44.21 -44.54 -23.14
C LEU A 846 -45.66 -44.02 -23.14
N ARG A 847 -46.35 -44.08 -22.00
CA ARG A 847 -47.64 -43.41 -21.74
C ARG A 847 -47.63 -42.66 -20.40
N ILE A 848 -48.58 -41.75 -20.20
CA ILE A 848 -48.88 -41.19 -18.88
C ILE A 848 -49.67 -42.24 -18.08
N ARG A 849 -49.35 -42.42 -16.79
CA ARG A 849 -50.11 -43.32 -15.91
C ARG A 849 -51.55 -42.85 -15.75
N PRO A 850 -52.54 -43.76 -15.64
CA PRO A 850 -53.92 -43.38 -15.32
C PRO A 850 -54.01 -42.72 -13.94
N ASP A 851 -54.94 -41.77 -13.75
CA ASP A 851 -55.11 -41.03 -12.49
C ASP A 851 -55.47 -41.92 -11.28
N ASP A 852 -55.93 -43.17 -11.50
CA ASP A 852 -56.23 -44.12 -10.42
C ASP A 852 -54.97 -44.75 -9.77
N ASP A 853 -53.79 -44.58 -10.40
CA ASP A 853 -52.50 -45.13 -9.97
C ASP A 853 -51.47 -44.03 -9.57
N LEU A 854 -51.88 -42.75 -9.52
CA LEU A 854 -51.06 -41.56 -9.19
C LEU A 854 -51.51 -40.92 -7.87
#